data_AF-A0A3P9CX11-F1
#
_entry.id   AF-A0A3P9CX11-F1
#
_cell.length_a   1.000
_cell.length_b   1.000
_cell.length_c   1.000
_cell.angle_alpha   90.00
_cell.angle_beta   90.00
_cell.angle_gamma   90.00
#
_symmetry.space_group_name_H-M   'P 1'
#
loop_
_entity.id
_entity.type
_entity.pdbx_description
1 polymer ?
#
loop_
_entity_poly.entity_id
_entity_poly.type
_entity_poly.pdbx_seq_one_letter_code
_entity_poly.pdbx_strand_id
1 'polypeptide(L)'
;MASKYTRLEEEEPEEPEKPELRILLVGKAGGGKSASGNTILGKGNAFVLTSSECQKEMGEFEGQKLAIVDTPGLCDSSKTEEELTAEMERAICFAAPGPNVFLVVIQGNCFTEEDQETVKIVQKMFGKRSACSTLVLFTHGDDLKLDGDTIKKLISDNPALSGFISQCGGGYHLFNNRDTDPSQVRELLEKVNIMVQRNAGRYYTIEMFREADLRIVLIGKTGVGKSASGSTILGEKAFKSSACFSTVTSACQKKIGLFEGQTLDVIDTPGLFDTKKTEDNVKKEISSCICLAAPGPHVFLVVIQANRFTEEEQKTVNIIENTFGEQSACYTMALFTCGDNLEADGVTIANMITNNPIITDFISQCGGGYHVFNNRNKNPFQVRELLEKINSMIAGNRGGCYTNEMFRKAQRAMNKPEADLRIVLVGKTRVGKSAAGNIILKGKVFRSTDFSSSVTSECKKETCLFEGKTLAVVDTPGLYKTKLTKEEVKREIFRCMSFAAPGPHVFLVVIQLNRFTKEEQKTVKIIQKIFGEQAADYTMALVIHEDDENKDTIEEAIKHPDLSNFISQCRGGYHVFNSRNNVRSEVRQLLEKINTMPERNGGRCYTTKKFEEAEKAIKKEMERLQKENPKMTAKEARYKAERSNAFTKGSRDTGVNVRAAAAGAGAGIGAGIGAGIGIEVAFGARVGAIGGTVGAVVGALVGGFVGLAAGLKAKSVTLKSKLNDCVTQ
;
A
#
# COMPACT_ATOMS: atom_id res chain seq x y z
N MET A 1 10.40 -57.85 -55.55
CA MET A 1 11.75 -57.56 -56.09
C MET A 1 11.61 -56.30 -56.94
N ALA A 2 12.35 -55.21 -56.80
CA ALA A 2 13.56 -54.92 -56.05
C ALA A 2 13.53 -53.44 -55.64
N SER A 3 14.18 -53.13 -54.52
CA SER A 3 14.27 -51.80 -53.91
C SER A 3 15.15 -50.84 -54.71
N LYS A 4 14.74 -49.57 -54.79
CA LYS A 4 15.68 -48.45 -54.87
C LYS A 4 15.79 -47.85 -53.48
N TYR A 5 16.81 -48.26 -52.73
CA TYR A 5 17.28 -47.53 -51.55
C TYR A 5 18.32 -46.51 -52.04
N THR A 6 17.94 -45.24 -52.01
CA THR A 6 18.89 -44.12 -52.07
C THR A 6 19.41 -43.92 -50.65
N ARG A 7 20.74 -43.92 -50.51
CA ARG A 7 21.49 -43.67 -49.29
C ARG A 7 21.21 -42.23 -48.84
N LEU A 8 20.56 -42.04 -47.70
CA LEU A 8 20.57 -40.76 -46.99
C LEU A 8 21.82 -40.78 -46.12
N GLU A 9 22.70 -39.82 -46.38
CA GLU A 9 23.85 -39.51 -45.52
C GLU A 9 23.31 -39.04 -44.17
N GLU A 10 23.75 -39.66 -43.08
CA GLU A 10 23.48 -39.20 -41.73
C GLU A 10 24.34 -37.94 -41.49
N GLU A 11 23.71 -36.77 -41.43
CA GLU A 11 24.34 -35.54 -40.93
C GLU A 11 24.65 -35.74 -39.43
N GLU A 12 25.91 -35.55 -39.05
CA GLU A 12 26.33 -35.51 -37.65
C GLU A 12 25.60 -34.35 -36.92
N PRO A 13 25.16 -34.54 -35.66
CA PRO A 13 24.48 -33.49 -34.92
C PRO A 13 25.44 -32.33 -34.63
N GLU A 14 25.11 -31.13 -35.12
CA GLU A 14 25.82 -29.89 -34.76
C GLU A 14 25.88 -29.74 -33.24
N GLU A 15 27.09 -29.59 -32.68
CA GLU A 15 27.27 -29.24 -31.27
C GLU A 15 26.55 -27.91 -30.97
N PRO A 16 25.84 -27.79 -29.84
CA PRO A 16 25.16 -26.55 -29.49
C PRO A 16 26.17 -25.40 -29.38
N GLU A 17 25.97 -24.34 -30.17
CA GLU A 17 26.83 -23.15 -30.14
C GLU A 17 26.99 -22.62 -28.70
N LYS A 18 28.24 -22.47 -28.26
CA LYS A 18 28.56 -21.94 -26.93
C LYS A 18 28.04 -20.48 -26.82
N PRO A 19 27.34 -20.12 -25.73
CA PRO A 19 26.82 -18.76 -25.55
C PRO A 19 27.97 -17.76 -25.39
N GLU A 20 27.83 -16.57 -25.97
CA GLU A 20 28.83 -15.50 -25.84
C GLU A 20 29.07 -15.09 -24.37
N LEU A 21 30.33 -15.05 -23.95
CA LEU A 21 30.74 -14.54 -22.65
C LEU A 21 31.14 -13.07 -22.74
N ARG A 22 30.48 -12.22 -21.95
CA ARG A 22 30.81 -10.79 -21.84
C ARG A 22 31.52 -10.53 -20.53
N ILE A 23 32.80 -10.18 -20.61
CA ILE A 23 33.72 -10.04 -19.49
C ILE A 23 34.08 -8.55 -19.35
N LEU A 24 33.86 -8.00 -18.16
CA LEU A 24 34.24 -6.62 -17.83
C LEU A 24 35.49 -6.63 -16.95
N LEU A 25 36.58 -5.99 -17.42
CA LEU A 25 37.85 -5.87 -16.68
C LEU A 25 37.84 -4.59 -15.86
N VAL A 26 38.03 -4.71 -14.54
CA VAL A 26 37.88 -3.60 -13.59
C VAL A 26 39.08 -3.58 -12.63
N GLY A 27 39.60 -2.40 -12.29
CA GLY A 27 40.78 -2.29 -11.42
C GLY A 27 41.52 -0.95 -11.53
N LYS A 28 42.55 -0.74 -10.70
CA LYS A 28 43.37 0.48 -10.71
C LYS A 28 44.07 0.73 -12.06
N ALA A 29 44.47 1.97 -12.31
CA ALA A 29 45.30 2.31 -13.45
C ALA A 29 46.65 1.57 -13.36
N GLY A 30 47.16 1.05 -14.47
CA GLY A 30 48.41 0.26 -14.48
C GLY A 30 48.29 -1.16 -13.91
N GLY A 31 47.13 -1.59 -13.40
CA GLY A 31 46.94 -2.93 -12.82
C GLY A 31 47.04 -4.12 -13.80
N GLY A 32 47.22 -3.87 -15.10
CA GLY A 32 47.35 -4.89 -16.13
C GLY A 32 46.04 -5.31 -16.80
N LYS A 33 44.98 -4.48 -16.75
CA LYS A 33 43.67 -4.78 -17.34
C LYS A 33 43.75 -4.99 -18.86
N SER A 34 44.22 -3.99 -19.61
CA SER A 34 44.37 -4.06 -21.07
C SER A 34 45.28 -5.21 -21.50
N ALA A 35 46.38 -5.46 -20.76
CA ALA A 35 47.28 -6.59 -21.01
C ALA A 35 46.60 -7.95 -20.80
N SER A 36 45.78 -8.06 -19.76
CA SER A 36 44.98 -9.26 -19.50
C SER A 36 43.95 -9.48 -20.62
N GLY A 37 43.26 -8.42 -21.05
CA GLY A 37 42.32 -8.49 -22.18
C GLY A 37 42.99 -8.95 -23.49
N ASN A 38 44.18 -8.42 -23.80
CA ASN A 38 44.97 -8.82 -24.96
C ASN A 38 45.35 -10.31 -24.92
N THR A 39 45.77 -10.79 -23.75
CA THR A 39 46.15 -12.19 -23.55
C THR A 39 44.93 -13.12 -23.67
N ILE A 40 43.79 -12.76 -23.06
CA ILE A 40 42.55 -13.55 -23.17
C ILE A 40 42.07 -13.65 -24.62
N LEU A 41 42.22 -12.58 -25.41
CA LEU A 41 41.86 -12.58 -26.84
C LEU A 41 42.92 -13.20 -27.76
N GLY A 42 44.11 -13.52 -27.26
CA GLY A 42 45.25 -13.95 -28.07
C GLY A 42 45.75 -12.88 -29.04
N LYS A 43 45.48 -11.59 -28.77
CA LYS A 43 45.82 -10.43 -29.63
C LYS A 43 46.71 -9.47 -28.86
N GLY A 44 47.98 -9.31 -29.28
CA GLY A 44 48.95 -8.47 -28.56
C GLY A 44 48.66 -6.96 -28.53
N ASN A 45 47.69 -6.48 -29.30
CA ASN A 45 47.39 -5.06 -29.49
C ASN A 45 45.88 -4.74 -29.60
N ALA A 46 45.00 -5.59 -29.05
CA ALA A 46 43.56 -5.35 -29.10
C ALA A 46 43.14 -4.13 -28.26
N PHE A 47 43.74 -3.97 -27.07
CA PHE A 47 43.54 -2.85 -26.17
C PHE A 47 44.77 -1.97 -26.07
N VAL A 48 44.54 -0.66 -25.97
CA VAL A 48 45.59 0.34 -25.73
C VAL A 48 45.87 0.42 -24.23
N LEU A 49 47.12 0.15 -23.82
CA LEU A 49 47.54 -0.02 -22.41
C LEU A 49 47.27 1.18 -21.47
N THR A 50 46.91 2.35 -22.00
CA THR A 50 46.69 3.59 -21.23
C THR A 50 45.48 4.39 -21.74
N SER A 51 44.33 3.75 -21.96
CA SER A 51 43.12 4.47 -22.36
C SER A 51 42.44 5.18 -21.18
N SER A 52 41.97 6.41 -21.41
CA SER A 52 41.14 7.16 -20.48
C SER A 52 39.64 6.83 -20.59
N GLU A 53 39.27 6.04 -21.59
CA GLU A 53 37.90 5.65 -21.95
C GLU A 53 37.74 4.13 -22.02
N CYS A 54 36.51 3.66 -21.87
CA CYS A 54 36.16 2.23 -22.01
C CYS A 54 36.40 1.74 -23.44
N GLN A 55 37.04 0.57 -23.57
CA GLN A 55 37.27 -0.10 -24.85
C GLN A 55 36.55 -1.44 -24.87
N LYS A 56 36.00 -1.84 -26.03
CA LYS A 56 35.38 -3.15 -26.22
C LYS A 56 36.02 -3.85 -27.40
N GLU A 57 36.45 -5.09 -27.20
CA GLU A 57 36.96 -5.94 -28.26
C GLU A 57 36.30 -7.31 -28.24
N MET A 58 36.14 -7.87 -29.44
CA MET A 58 35.54 -9.18 -29.66
C MET A 58 36.60 -10.16 -30.13
N GLY A 59 36.44 -11.43 -29.74
CA GLY A 59 37.29 -12.52 -30.20
C GLY A 59 36.68 -13.87 -29.92
N GLU A 60 37.46 -14.90 -30.23
CA GLU A 60 37.07 -16.28 -30.03
C GLU A 60 38.27 -17.06 -29.51
N PHE A 61 38.02 -17.93 -28.53
CA PHE A 61 39.02 -18.84 -27.98
C PHE A 61 38.40 -20.23 -27.87
N GLU A 62 38.96 -21.24 -28.54
CA GLU A 62 38.47 -22.63 -28.51
C GLU A 62 36.94 -22.78 -28.72
N GLY A 63 36.40 -22.07 -29.73
CA GLY A 63 34.97 -22.08 -30.06
C GLY A 63 34.09 -21.21 -29.14
N GLN A 64 34.66 -20.58 -28.11
CA GLN A 64 33.95 -19.70 -27.18
C GLN A 64 34.02 -18.26 -27.68
N LYS A 65 32.87 -17.67 -28.05
CA LYS A 65 32.76 -16.24 -28.38
C LYS A 65 32.96 -15.40 -27.12
N LEU A 66 33.82 -14.38 -27.21
CA LEU A 66 34.20 -13.49 -26.11
C LEU A 66 33.96 -12.02 -26.49
N ALA A 67 33.34 -11.27 -25.60
CA ALA A 67 33.35 -9.82 -25.60
C ALA A 67 34.10 -9.34 -24.35
N ILE A 68 35.22 -8.65 -24.53
CA ILE A 68 35.98 -8.09 -23.42
C ILE A 68 35.79 -6.59 -23.42
N VAL A 69 35.42 -6.04 -22.27
CA VAL A 69 35.33 -4.60 -22.06
C VAL A 69 36.41 -4.22 -21.06
N ASP A 70 37.34 -3.37 -21.48
CA ASP A 70 38.39 -2.80 -20.65
C ASP A 70 37.95 -1.44 -20.12
N THR A 71 37.96 -1.24 -18.80
CA THR A 71 37.57 0.02 -18.17
C THR A 71 38.79 0.92 -17.89
N PRO A 72 38.59 2.24 -17.80
CA PRO A 72 39.58 3.12 -17.19
C PRO A 72 39.94 2.69 -15.76
N GLY A 73 41.05 3.22 -15.23
CA GLY A 73 41.41 3.04 -13.83
C GLY A 73 40.35 3.61 -12.87
N LEU A 74 39.97 2.85 -11.85
CA LEU A 74 38.93 3.26 -10.89
C LEU A 74 39.40 4.20 -9.77
N CYS A 75 40.71 4.30 -9.52
CA CYS A 75 41.28 5.05 -8.39
C CYS A 75 41.92 6.37 -8.80
N ASP A 76 41.34 7.08 -9.77
CA ASP A 76 41.84 8.40 -10.17
C ASP A 76 41.26 9.48 -9.23
N SER A 77 42.11 10.06 -8.38
CA SER A 77 41.73 11.10 -7.42
C SER A 77 41.20 12.39 -8.07
N SER A 78 41.32 12.54 -9.39
CA SER A 78 40.83 13.69 -10.16
C SER A 78 39.38 13.59 -10.61
N LYS A 79 38.79 12.38 -10.60
CA LYS A 79 37.42 12.12 -11.07
C LYS A 79 36.41 12.23 -9.94
N THR A 80 35.25 12.84 -10.22
CA THR A 80 34.14 12.85 -9.25
C THR A 80 33.43 11.50 -9.22
N GLU A 81 32.64 11.25 -8.17
CA GLU A 81 31.89 10.00 -8.04
C GLU A 81 30.80 9.86 -9.11
N GLU A 82 30.22 10.96 -9.59
CA GLU A 82 29.29 10.96 -10.72
C GLU A 82 29.96 10.57 -12.04
N GLU A 83 31.20 11.02 -12.26
CA GLU A 83 31.99 10.65 -13.44
C GLU A 83 32.36 9.17 -13.41
N LEU A 84 32.77 8.64 -12.25
CA LEU A 84 33.03 7.21 -12.04
C LEU A 84 31.77 6.36 -12.28
N THR A 85 30.62 6.82 -11.81
CA THR A 85 29.32 6.16 -12.03
C THR A 85 28.94 6.15 -13.51
N ALA A 86 29.08 7.28 -14.20
CA ALA A 86 28.76 7.39 -15.63
C ALA A 86 29.71 6.55 -16.51
N GLU A 87 30.99 6.45 -16.16
CA GLU A 87 31.94 5.54 -16.83
C GLU A 87 31.53 4.07 -16.62
N MET A 88 31.11 3.70 -15.42
CA MET A 88 30.68 2.32 -15.13
C MET A 88 29.37 1.96 -15.83
N GLU A 89 28.38 2.86 -15.84
CA GLU A 89 27.14 2.67 -16.59
C GLU A 89 27.43 2.46 -18.08
N ARG A 90 28.35 3.25 -18.64
CA ARG A 90 28.82 3.09 -20.02
C ARG A 90 29.49 1.73 -20.22
N ALA A 91 30.34 1.31 -19.30
CA ALA A 91 31.03 0.02 -19.36
C ALA A 91 30.05 -1.18 -19.36
N ILE A 92 29.01 -1.14 -18.50
CA ILE A 92 27.94 -2.16 -18.46
C ILE A 92 27.15 -2.14 -19.78
N CYS A 93 26.86 -0.96 -20.33
CA CYS A 93 26.17 -0.82 -21.61
C CYS A 93 27.00 -1.35 -22.79
N PHE A 94 28.33 -1.21 -22.76
CA PHE A 94 29.22 -1.78 -23.77
C PHE A 94 29.15 -3.32 -23.78
N ALA A 95 28.92 -3.91 -22.62
CA ALA A 95 28.66 -5.33 -22.45
C ALA A 95 27.18 -5.73 -22.65
N ALA A 96 26.36 -4.95 -23.37
CA ALA A 96 24.93 -5.26 -23.59
C ALA A 96 24.68 -6.72 -24.05
N PRO A 97 23.65 -7.41 -23.52
CA PRO A 97 22.63 -6.92 -22.58
C PRO A 97 23.10 -6.75 -21.11
N GLY A 98 24.35 -7.07 -20.82
CA GLY A 98 25.05 -6.88 -19.54
C GLY A 98 26.22 -7.86 -19.39
N PRO A 99 27.24 -7.56 -18.57
CA PRO A 99 28.37 -8.48 -18.38
C PRO A 99 27.94 -9.76 -17.65
N ASN A 100 28.49 -10.89 -18.08
CA ASN A 100 28.36 -12.17 -17.37
C ASN A 100 29.32 -12.24 -16.18
N VAL A 101 30.48 -11.61 -16.32
CA VAL A 101 31.60 -11.69 -15.37
C VAL A 101 32.25 -10.33 -15.18
N PHE A 102 32.58 -10.00 -13.93
CA PHE A 102 33.52 -8.95 -13.57
C PHE A 102 34.86 -9.58 -13.20
N LEU A 103 35.93 -9.22 -13.90
CA LEU A 103 37.30 -9.56 -13.51
C LEU A 103 37.94 -8.37 -12.81
N VAL A 104 38.17 -8.52 -11.51
CA VAL A 104 38.83 -7.49 -10.71
C VAL A 104 40.33 -7.74 -10.76
N VAL A 105 41.03 -6.89 -11.50
CA VAL A 105 42.44 -7.05 -11.84
C VAL A 105 43.30 -6.37 -10.78
N ILE A 106 44.11 -7.17 -10.07
CA ILE A 106 45.01 -6.76 -9.00
C ILE A 106 46.42 -7.22 -9.35
N GLN A 107 47.45 -6.42 -9.07
CA GLN A 107 48.83 -6.85 -9.27
C GLN A 107 49.25 -7.81 -8.15
N GLY A 108 49.73 -9.01 -8.51
CA GLY A 108 50.03 -10.08 -7.55
C GLY A 108 51.26 -9.82 -6.67
N ASN A 109 52.13 -8.88 -7.05
CA ASN A 109 53.35 -8.53 -6.32
C ASN A 109 53.13 -7.42 -5.27
N CYS A 110 52.01 -6.69 -5.33
CA CYS A 110 51.68 -5.66 -4.35
C CYS A 110 50.16 -5.47 -4.24
N PHE A 111 49.63 -5.63 -3.03
CA PHE A 111 48.28 -5.18 -2.70
C PHE A 111 48.39 -3.84 -1.96
N THR A 112 48.25 -2.74 -2.70
CA THR A 112 48.46 -1.38 -2.18
C THR A 112 47.19 -0.82 -1.53
N GLU A 113 47.30 0.33 -0.88
CA GLU A 113 46.13 1.07 -0.38
C GLU A 113 45.17 1.44 -1.53
N GLU A 114 45.68 1.73 -2.73
CA GLU A 114 44.85 1.95 -3.93
C GLU A 114 44.12 0.67 -4.38
N ASP A 115 44.72 -0.51 -4.22
CA ASP A 115 44.04 -1.78 -4.49
C ASP A 115 42.93 -2.04 -3.46
N GLN A 116 43.14 -1.66 -2.19
CA GLN A 116 42.08 -1.68 -1.17
C GLN A 116 40.95 -0.70 -1.52
N GLU A 117 41.29 0.49 -1.98
CA GLU A 117 40.32 1.49 -2.44
C GLU A 117 39.54 0.97 -3.65
N THR A 118 40.22 0.34 -4.60
CA THR A 118 39.62 -0.33 -5.77
C THR A 118 38.61 -1.38 -5.33
N VAL A 119 38.99 -2.25 -4.39
CA VAL A 119 38.12 -3.30 -3.84
C VAL A 119 36.89 -2.68 -3.19
N LYS A 120 37.05 -1.62 -2.38
CA LYS A 120 35.93 -0.89 -1.78
C LYS A 120 35.02 -0.29 -2.84
N ILE A 121 35.58 0.33 -3.89
CA ILE A 121 34.82 0.91 -5.00
C ILE A 121 34.04 -0.19 -5.73
N VAL A 122 34.66 -1.32 -6.06
CA VAL A 122 33.97 -2.47 -6.70
C VAL A 122 32.84 -3.00 -5.80
N GLN A 123 33.09 -3.21 -4.50
CA GLN A 123 32.05 -3.65 -3.55
C GLN A 123 30.88 -2.65 -3.45
N LYS A 124 31.21 -1.35 -3.39
CA LYS A 124 30.29 -0.21 -3.34
C LYS A 124 29.44 -0.07 -4.60
N MET A 125 30.04 -0.29 -5.77
CA MET A 125 29.42 -0.02 -7.07
C MET A 125 28.53 -1.14 -7.57
N PHE A 126 28.87 -2.41 -7.28
CA PHE A 126 28.14 -3.54 -7.86
C PHE A 126 27.19 -4.24 -6.86
N GLY A 127 27.21 -3.83 -5.59
CA GLY A 127 26.34 -4.33 -4.52
C GLY A 127 26.50 -5.83 -4.21
N LYS A 128 25.77 -6.34 -3.20
CA LYS A 128 25.89 -7.76 -2.78
C LYS A 128 25.57 -8.78 -3.88
N ARG A 129 24.75 -8.42 -4.88
CA ARG A 129 24.33 -9.32 -5.97
C ARG A 129 25.41 -9.57 -7.02
N SER A 130 26.33 -8.63 -7.21
CA SER A 130 27.43 -8.79 -8.17
C SER A 130 28.50 -9.76 -7.72
N ALA A 131 28.63 -10.00 -6.41
CA ALA A 131 29.66 -10.85 -5.86
C ALA A 131 29.60 -12.28 -6.41
N CYS A 132 28.40 -12.76 -6.78
CA CYS A 132 28.20 -14.05 -7.44
C CYS A 132 28.71 -14.07 -8.91
N SER A 133 29.02 -12.92 -9.49
CA SER A 133 29.47 -12.71 -10.87
C SER A 133 30.89 -12.11 -10.93
N THR A 134 31.62 -12.08 -9.83
CA THR A 134 32.95 -11.46 -9.74
C THR A 134 34.04 -12.50 -9.50
N LEU A 135 35.15 -12.39 -10.21
CA LEU A 135 36.36 -13.19 -10.02
C LEU A 135 37.57 -12.25 -9.88
N VAL A 136 38.47 -12.54 -8.94
CA VAL A 136 39.71 -11.76 -8.79
C VAL A 136 40.80 -12.31 -9.72
N LEU A 137 41.39 -11.45 -10.53
CA LEU A 137 42.48 -11.77 -11.45
C LEU A 137 43.78 -11.14 -10.94
N PHE A 138 44.73 -11.96 -10.49
CA PHE A 138 46.06 -11.50 -10.12
C PHE A 138 46.96 -11.47 -11.36
N THR A 139 47.57 -10.32 -11.65
CA THR A 139 48.53 -10.16 -12.75
C THR A 139 49.98 -10.21 -12.25
N HIS A 140 50.95 -10.20 -13.16
CA HIS A 140 52.38 -10.24 -12.86
C HIS A 140 52.86 -11.54 -12.18
N GLY A 141 52.23 -12.70 -12.48
CA GLY A 141 52.69 -14.00 -11.97
C GLY A 141 54.17 -14.32 -12.28
N ASP A 142 54.70 -13.68 -13.31
CA ASP A 142 56.09 -13.76 -13.77
C ASP A 142 57.11 -12.98 -12.92
N ASP A 143 56.73 -11.87 -12.27
CA ASP A 143 57.71 -10.92 -11.72
C ASP A 143 58.32 -11.33 -10.35
N LEU A 144 57.93 -12.46 -9.74
CA LEU A 144 58.49 -12.89 -8.44
C LEU A 144 58.56 -14.41 -8.21
N LYS A 145 58.50 -15.27 -9.24
CA LYS A 145 58.19 -16.71 -9.07
C LYS A 145 56.91 -16.89 -8.22
N LEU A 146 55.89 -16.08 -8.50
CA LEU A 146 54.62 -16.17 -7.78
C LEU A 146 53.95 -17.48 -8.21
N ASP A 147 53.98 -18.48 -7.34
CA ASP A 147 53.19 -19.67 -7.48
C ASP A 147 51.84 -19.50 -6.76
N GLY A 148 50.95 -20.48 -6.92
CA GLY A 148 49.64 -20.46 -6.27
C GLY A 148 49.73 -20.34 -4.74
N ASP A 149 50.82 -20.80 -4.12
CA ASP A 149 51.00 -20.77 -2.67
C ASP A 149 51.44 -19.40 -2.15
N THR A 150 52.22 -18.65 -2.95
CA THR A 150 52.60 -17.27 -2.65
C THR A 150 51.38 -16.34 -2.65
N ILE A 151 50.45 -16.53 -3.59
CA ILE A 151 49.18 -15.78 -3.62
C ILE A 151 48.25 -16.18 -2.46
N LYS A 152 48.14 -17.47 -2.12
CA LYS A 152 47.38 -17.90 -0.93
C LYS A 152 47.90 -17.25 0.34
N LYS A 153 49.22 -17.10 0.46
CA LYS A 153 49.85 -16.40 1.56
C LYS A 153 49.51 -14.91 1.56
N LEU A 154 49.61 -14.22 0.42
CA LEU A 154 49.20 -12.81 0.28
C LEU A 154 47.73 -12.60 0.69
N ILE A 155 46.84 -13.48 0.27
CA ILE A 155 45.43 -13.44 0.63
C ILE A 155 45.26 -13.66 2.14
N SER A 156 45.93 -14.66 2.71
CA SER A 156 45.83 -14.99 4.14
C SER A 156 46.37 -13.88 5.04
N ASP A 157 47.46 -13.23 4.63
CA ASP A 157 48.12 -12.16 5.36
C ASP A 157 47.35 -10.82 5.26
N ASN A 158 46.39 -10.70 4.35
CA ASN A 158 45.58 -9.49 4.15
C ASN A 158 44.08 -9.73 4.38
N PRO A 159 43.54 -9.39 5.57
CA PRO A 159 42.12 -9.61 5.90
C PRO A 159 41.13 -8.92 4.97
N ALA A 160 41.47 -7.75 4.42
CA ALA A 160 40.60 -7.02 3.51
C ALA A 160 40.47 -7.74 2.16
N LEU A 161 41.60 -8.20 1.61
CA LEU A 161 41.64 -8.98 0.36
C LEU A 161 40.97 -10.36 0.54
N SER A 162 41.25 -11.05 1.65
CA SER A 162 40.61 -12.33 1.99
C SER A 162 39.10 -12.19 2.14
N GLY A 163 38.65 -11.16 2.86
CA GLY A 163 37.23 -10.86 3.01
C GLY A 163 36.54 -10.59 1.67
N PHE A 164 37.20 -9.86 0.78
CA PHE A 164 36.68 -9.57 -0.56
C PHE A 164 36.60 -10.82 -1.45
N ILE A 165 37.65 -11.63 -1.50
CA ILE A 165 37.65 -12.87 -2.29
C ILE A 165 36.58 -13.84 -1.77
N SER A 166 36.42 -13.95 -0.46
CA SER A 166 35.36 -14.75 0.17
C SER A 166 33.97 -14.28 -0.24
N GLN A 167 33.72 -12.97 -0.28
CA GLN A 167 32.47 -12.40 -0.77
C GLN A 167 32.21 -12.76 -2.24
N CYS A 168 33.26 -12.80 -3.07
CA CYS A 168 33.20 -13.21 -4.47
C CYS A 168 33.08 -14.74 -4.67
N GLY A 169 32.67 -15.49 -3.64
CA GLY A 169 32.54 -16.95 -3.71
C GLY A 169 33.88 -17.71 -3.66
N GLY A 170 34.96 -17.04 -3.25
CA GLY A 170 36.29 -17.62 -3.05
C GLY A 170 37.14 -17.76 -4.31
N GLY A 171 36.65 -17.31 -5.47
CA GLY A 171 37.31 -17.52 -6.75
C GLY A 171 38.39 -16.47 -7.06
N TYR A 172 39.61 -16.94 -7.34
CA TYR A 172 40.66 -16.12 -7.97
C TYR A 172 41.40 -16.91 -9.05
N HIS A 173 42.09 -16.20 -9.93
CA HIS A 173 42.95 -16.76 -10.96
C HIS A 173 44.26 -15.95 -11.06
N LEU A 174 45.39 -16.62 -11.29
CA LEU A 174 46.71 -16.00 -11.45
C LEU A 174 47.06 -15.99 -12.93
N PHE A 175 47.43 -14.83 -13.45
CA PHE A 175 47.59 -14.58 -14.87
C PHE A 175 49.00 -14.07 -15.16
N ASN A 176 49.68 -14.71 -16.12
CA ASN A 176 51.02 -14.34 -16.55
C ASN A 176 50.95 -13.64 -17.90
N ASN A 177 50.96 -12.30 -17.86
CA ASN A 177 50.83 -11.46 -19.06
C ASN A 177 52.07 -11.48 -19.98
N ARG A 178 53.18 -12.10 -19.57
CA ARG A 178 54.37 -12.29 -20.44
C ARG A 178 54.40 -13.66 -21.10
N ASP A 179 53.57 -14.59 -20.64
CA ASP A 179 53.46 -15.92 -21.22
C ASP A 179 52.33 -15.96 -22.24
N THR A 180 52.58 -16.64 -23.35
CA THR A 180 51.60 -16.85 -24.44
C THR A 180 50.96 -18.23 -24.37
N ASP A 181 51.24 -19.02 -23.33
CA ASP A 181 50.63 -20.32 -23.12
C ASP A 181 49.09 -20.19 -23.03
N PRO A 182 48.32 -20.80 -23.96
CA PRO A 182 46.87 -20.75 -23.95
C PRO A 182 46.25 -21.51 -22.75
N SER A 183 47.02 -22.35 -22.04
CA SER A 183 46.52 -23.11 -20.88
C SER A 183 45.93 -22.22 -19.78
N GLN A 184 46.55 -21.06 -19.49
CA GLN A 184 46.08 -20.11 -18.48
C GLN A 184 44.70 -19.51 -18.86
N VAL A 185 44.50 -19.21 -20.15
CA VAL A 185 43.22 -18.68 -20.65
C VAL A 185 42.16 -19.77 -20.56
N ARG A 186 42.49 -21.01 -20.91
CA ARG A 186 41.59 -22.16 -20.78
C ARG A 186 41.13 -22.35 -19.33
N GLU A 187 42.05 -22.34 -18.36
CA GLU A 187 41.74 -22.47 -16.93
C GLU A 187 40.90 -21.30 -16.39
N LEU A 188 41.17 -20.07 -16.83
CA LEU A 188 40.37 -18.90 -16.48
C LEU A 188 38.93 -19.05 -17.01
N LEU A 189 38.77 -19.42 -18.29
CA LEU A 189 37.47 -19.58 -18.91
C LEU A 189 36.67 -20.76 -18.32
N GLU A 190 37.34 -21.82 -17.85
CA GLU A 190 36.68 -22.89 -17.10
C GLU A 190 36.06 -22.37 -15.80
N LYS A 191 36.81 -21.59 -15.00
CA LYS A 191 36.30 -20.94 -13.79
C LYS A 191 35.13 -19.99 -14.09
N VAL A 192 35.25 -19.21 -15.16
CA VAL A 192 34.20 -18.30 -15.63
C VAL A 192 32.93 -19.08 -16.00
N ASN A 193 33.06 -20.16 -16.77
CA ASN A 193 31.92 -20.98 -17.18
C ASN A 193 31.21 -21.63 -15.99
N ILE A 194 31.97 -22.16 -15.01
CA ILE A 194 31.39 -22.68 -13.77
C ILE A 194 30.59 -21.59 -13.04
N MET A 195 31.12 -20.37 -12.98
CA MET A 195 30.43 -19.24 -12.34
C MET A 195 29.16 -18.84 -13.11
N VAL A 196 29.21 -18.74 -14.44
CA VAL A 196 28.04 -18.40 -15.27
C VAL A 196 26.96 -19.49 -15.18
N GLN A 197 27.33 -20.76 -15.14
CA GLN A 197 26.40 -21.87 -14.92
C GLN A 197 25.74 -21.82 -13.54
N ARG A 198 26.51 -21.55 -12.47
CA ARG A 198 25.95 -21.33 -11.12
C ARG A 198 24.94 -20.19 -11.10
N ASN A 199 25.14 -19.17 -11.93
CA ASN A 199 24.22 -18.06 -12.10
C ASN A 199 23.10 -18.33 -13.12
N ALA A 200 22.93 -19.57 -13.59
CA ALA A 200 21.93 -19.99 -14.58
C ALA A 200 21.98 -19.15 -15.88
N GLY A 201 23.18 -18.77 -16.32
CA GLY A 201 23.39 -17.98 -17.54
C GLY A 201 22.96 -16.52 -17.43
N ARG A 202 22.55 -16.06 -16.23
CA ARG A 202 22.17 -14.66 -16.01
C ARG A 202 23.38 -13.74 -16.13
N TYR A 203 23.12 -12.51 -16.53
CA TYR A 203 24.10 -11.44 -16.66
C TYR A 203 23.68 -10.24 -15.81
N TYR A 204 24.66 -9.43 -15.42
CA TYR A 204 24.43 -8.27 -14.58
C TYR A 204 23.86 -7.12 -15.41
N THR A 205 22.68 -6.62 -15.05
CA THR A 205 22.01 -5.57 -15.84
C THR A 205 22.32 -4.17 -15.30
N ILE A 206 22.15 -3.16 -16.15
CA ILE A 206 22.18 -1.76 -15.71
C ILE A 206 21.07 -1.46 -14.68
N GLU A 207 19.97 -2.20 -14.70
CA GLU A 207 18.93 -2.12 -13.68
C GLU A 207 19.42 -2.72 -12.36
N MET A 208 20.16 -3.84 -12.37
CA MET A 208 20.80 -4.40 -11.16
C MET A 208 21.84 -3.44 -10.56
N PHE A 209 22.56 -2.71 -11.41
CA PHE A 209 23.45 -1.62 -11.01
C PHE A 209 22.67 -0.50 -10.30
N ARG A 210 21.56 -0.04 -10.88
CA ARG A 210 20.66 0.99 -10.32
C ARG A 210 19.77 0.50 -9.16
N GLU A 211 19.61 -0.80 -8.99
CA GLU A 211 18.86 -1.44 -7.91
C GLU A 211 19.66 -1.52 -6.60
N ALA A 212 20.97 -1.27 -6.62
CA ALA A 212 21.83 -1.20 -5.43
C ALA A 212 21.52 0.02 -4.54
N ASP A 213 20.76 0.98 -5.06
CA ASP A 213 20.49 2.25 -4.40
C ASP A 213 19.32 2.13 -3.41
N LEU A 214 19.56 2.53 -2.15
CA LEU A 214 18.50 2.62 -1.17
C LEU A 214 17.65 3.86 -1.48
N ARG A 215 16.33 3.65 -1.67
CA ARG A 215 15.39 4.68 -2.14
C ARG A 215 14.50 5.07 -0.97
N ILE A 216 14.77 6.22 -0.41
CA ILE A 216 14.15 6.77 0.80
C ILE A 216 13.21 7.90 0.40
N VAL A 217 11.91 7.76 0.68
CA VAL A 217 10.93 8.81 0.44
C VAL A 217 10.57 9.47 1.78
N LEU A 218 10.80 10.78 1.90
CA LEU A 218 10.50 11.55 3.10
C LEU A 218 9.09 12.14 3.00
N ILE A 219 8.21 11.76 3.93
CA ILE A 219 6.80 12.14 3.97
C ILE A 219 6.48 12.82 5.29
N GLY A 220 5.58 13.80 5.30
CA GLY A 220 5.15 14.48 6.53
C GLY A 220 4.64 15.90 6.29
N LYS A 221 4.18 16.56 7.35
CA LYS A 221 3.65 17.92 7.29
C LYS A 221 4.71 18.94 6.83
N THR A 222 4.28 20.10 6.34
CA THR A 222 5.18 21.23 6.06
C THR A 222 5.92 21.67 7.32
N GLY A 223 7.22 21.95 7.21
CA GLY A 223 8.01 22.52 8.30
C GLY A 223 8.53 21.54 9.34
N VAL A 224 8.22 20.24 9.25
CA VAL A 224 8.66 19.20 10.21
C VAL A 224 10.14 18.81 10.09
N GLY A 225 10.86 19.39 9.11
CA GLY A 225 12.28 19.14 8.90
C GLY A 225 12.62 18.07 7.87
N LYS A 226 11.70 17.68 6.97
CA LYS A 226 11.98 16.69 5.90
C LYS A 226 13.25 16.98 5.12
N SER A 227 13.36 18.16 4.52
CA SER A 227 14.53 18.57 3.73
C SER A 227 15.82 18.60 4.57
N ALA A 228 15.73 18.95 5.85
CA ALA A 228 16.87 18.93 6.76
C ALA A 228 17.30 17.49 7.06
N SER A 229 16.36 16.60 7.38
CA SER A 229 16.62 15.16 7.56
C SER A 229 17.17 14.51 6.30
N GLY A 230 16.68 14.88 5.11
CA GLY A 230 17.25 14.40 3.85
C GLY A 230 18.69 14.85 3.64
N SER A 231 19.02 16.09 4.02
CA SER A 231 20.40 16.58 3.99
C SER A 231 21.29 15.85 5.01
N THR A 232 20.76 15.55 6.21
CA THR A 232 21.46 14.74 7.21
C THR A 232 21.74 13.32 6.69
N ILE A 233 20.75 12.67 6.07
CA ILE A 233 20.89 11.31 5.51
C ILE A 233 21.96 11.27 4.42
N LEU A 234 22.01 12.30 3.57
CA LEU A 234 23.00 12.39 2.50
C LEU A 234 24.38 12.87 2.98
N GLY A 235 24.51 13.32 4.23
CA GLY A 235 25.77 13.85 4.77
C GLY A 235 26.17 15.24 4.25
N GLU A 236 25.36 15.86 3.39
CA GLU A 236 25.63 17.14 2.74
C GLU A 236 24.38 18.04 2.65
N LYS A 237 24.57 19.33 2.34
CA LYS A 237 23.46 20.29 2.17
C LYS A 237 22.75 20.13 0.81
N ALA A 238 22.24 18.94 0.54
CA ALA A 238 21.60 18.60 -0.72
C ALA A 238 20.26 19.32 -0.97
N PHE A 239 19.51 19.62 0.11
CA PHE A 239 18.22 20.29 0.03
C PHE A 239 18.29 21.71 0.61
N LYS A 240 17.60 22.66 -0.04
CA LYS A 240 17.45 24.03 0.50
C LYS A 240 16.48 24.03 1.69
N SER A 241 17.00 23.86 2.90
CA SER A 241 16.23 24.04 4.14
C SER A 241 16.34 25.49 4.62
N SER A 242 15.26 26.27 4.54
CA SER A 242 15.15 27.60 5.19
C SER A 242 14.12 27.53 6.31
N ALA A 243 14.37 28.20 7.44
CA ALA A 243 13.44 28.32 8.57
C ALA A 243 12.31 29.33 8.29
N CYS A 244 11.70 29.27 7.10
CA CYS A 244 10.62 30.17 6.69
C CYS A 244 9.24 29.51 6.81
N PHE A 245 8.24 30.31 7.17
CA PHE A 245 6.82 29.94 7.25
C PHE A 245 6.15 29.73 5.88
N SER A 246 6.85 30.01 4.77
CA SER A 246 6.39 29.73 3.41
C SER A 246 6.88 28.36 2.94
N THR A 247 6.03 27.62 2.23
CA THR A 247 6.37 26.31 1.65
C THR A 247 7.49 26.47 0.62
N VAL A 248 8.71 26.02 0.94
CA VAL A 248 9.86 26.06 0.03
C VAL A 248 9.80 24.94 -1.03
N THR A 249 9.21 23.80 -0.68
CA THR A 249 9.11 22.62 -1.56
C THR A 249 7.71 22.51 -2.18
N SER A 250 7.58 22.96 -3.43
CA SER A 250 6.30 22.92 -4.19
C SER A 250 6.06 21.62 -4.94
N ALA A 251 7.12 20.87 -5.26
CA ALA A 251 7.13 19.59 -5.99
C ALA A 251 8.15 18.61 -5.38
N CYS A 252 8.00 17.31 -5.65
CA CYS A 252 8.96 16.30 -5.19
C CYS A 252 10.37 16.56 -5.74
N GLN A 253 11.39 16.41 -4.90
CA GLN A 253 12.80 16.57 -5.28
C GLN A 253 13.57 15.30 -4.96
N LYS A 254 14.18 14.69 -5.97
CA LYS A 254 15.14 13.59 -5.79
C LYS A 254 16.54 14.16 -5.66
N LYS A 255 17.27 13.72 -4.64
CA LYS A 255 18.70 13.93 -4.48
C LYS A 255 19.38 12.58 -4.27
N ILE A 256 20.52 12.45 -4.90
CA ILE A 256 21.36 11.26 -4.83
C ILE A 256 22.57 11.68 -4.02
N GLY A 257 22.94 10.87 -3.05
CA GLY A 257 24.20 11.03 -2.34
C GLY A 257 24.62 9.70 -1.76
N LEU A 258 25.76 9.70 -1.09
CA LEU A 258 26.46 8.48 -0.80
C LEU A 258 26.85 8.44 0.67
N PHE A 259 26.51 7.35 1.33
CA PHE A 259 26.80 7.17 2.74
C PHE A 259 27.46 5.80 2.92
N GLU A 260 28.72 5.79 3.38
CA GLU A 260 29.50 4.56 3.64
C GLU A 260 29.55 3.56 2.47
N GLY A 261 29.54 4.09 1.24
CA GLY A 261 29.53 3.24 0.05
C GLY A 261 28.17 2.65 -0.32
N GLN A 262 27.09 3.12 0.29
CA GLN A 262 25.72 2.86 -0.17
C GLN A 262 25.16 4.11 -0.84
N THR A 263 24.74 3.99 -2.10
CA THR A 263 24.01 5.06 -2.80
C THR A 263 22.64 5.23 -2.19
N LEU A 264 22.31 6.46 -1.82
CA LEU A 264 21.04 6.85 -1.23
C LEU A 264 20.31 7.80 -2.18
N ASP A 265 19.19 7.32 -2.68
CA ASP A 265 18.20 8.12 -3.38
C ASP A 265 17.22 8.68 -2.34
N VAL A 266 17.36 9.96 -1.99
CA VAL A 266 16.45 10.63 -1.05
C VAL A 266 15.47 11.50 -1.83
N ILE A 267 14.18 11.21 -1.69
CA ILE A 267 13.09 11.94 -2.30
C ILE A 267 12.40 12.78 -1.23
N ASP A 268 12.58 14.10 -1.26
CA ASP A 268 11.84 15.04 -0.42
C ASP A 268 10.49 15.36 -1.07
N THR A 269 9.40 15.04 -0.38
CA THR A 269 8.04 15.33 -0.87
C THR A 269 7.53 16.67 -0.35
N PRO A 270 6.61 17.34 -1.08
CA PRO A 270 5.85 18.45 -0.51
C PRO A 270 5.12 18.06 0.78
N GLY A 271 4.74 19.05 1.59
CA GLY A 271 3.92 18.81 2.78
C GLY A 271 2.57 18.19 2.44
N LEU A 272 2.24 17.06 3.08
CA LEU A 272 0.98 16.35 2.86
C LEU A 272 -0.29 17.15 3.22
N PHE A 273 -0.15 18.15 4.09
CA PHE A 273 -1.25 18.93 4.67
C PHE A 273 -1.14 20.43 4.36
N ASP A 274 -0.55 20.80 3.23
CA ASP A 274 -0.53 22.21 2.82
C ASP A 274 -1.98 22.66 2.53
N THR A 275 -2.55 23.52 3.39
CA THR A 275 -3.94 23.99 3.32
C THR A 275 -4.27 24.75 2.03
N LYS A 276 -3.24 25.08 1.24
CA LYS A 276 -3.37 25.71 -0.08
C LYS A 276 -3.57 24.71 -1.23
N LYS A 277 -3.42 23.39 -1.00
CA LYS A 277 -3.54 22.35 -2.03
C LYS A 277 -4.81 21.51 -1.84
N THR A 278 -5.45 21.13 -2.95
CA THR A 278 -6.57 20.19 -2.95
C THR A 278 -6.08 18.76 -2.71
N GLU A 279 -6.96 17.87 -2.22
CA GLU A 279 -6.62 16.44 -2.02
C GLU A 279 -6.11 15.77 -3.30
N ASP A 280 -6.65 16.13 -4.47
CA ASP A 280 -6.21 15.57 -5.74
C ASP A 280 -4.79 16.01 -6.12
N ASN A 281 -4.39 17.23 -5.77
CA ASN A 281 -3.03 17.70 -5.98
C ASN A 281 -2.06 17.00 -5.02
N VAL A 282 -2.47 16.78 -3.77
CA VAL A 282 -1.71 16.02 -2.78
C VAL A 282 -1.50 14.57 -3.27
N LYS A 283 -2.56 13.89 -3.74
CA LYS A 283 -2.47 12.54 -4.32
C LYS A 283 -1.57 12.47 -5.55
N LYS A 284 -1.60 13.49 -6.44
CA LYS A 284 -0.71 13.54 -7.61
C LYS A 284 0.76 13.68 -7.23
N GLU A 285 1.09 14.58 -6.30
CA GLU A 285 2.46 14.75 -5.81
C GLU A 285 2.97 13.49 -5.10
N ILE A 286 2.11 12.89 -4.26
CA ILE A 286 2.41 11.62 -3.58
C ILE A 286 2.59 10.49 -4.61
N SER A 287 1.78 10.43 -5.67
CA SER A 287 1.98 9.41 -6.73
C SER A 287 3.28 9.63 -7.52
N SER A 288 3.69 10.89 -7.69
CA SER A 288 4.92 11.26 -8.40
C SER A 288 6.17 10.74 -7.68
N CYS A 289 6.17 10.68 -6.34
CA CYS A 289 7.34 10.20 -5.60
C CYS A 289 7.65 8.71 -5.86
N ILE A 290 6.63 7.89 -6.14
CA ILE A 290 6.83 6.47 -6.52
C ILE A 290 7.52 6.37 -7.88
N CYS A 291 7.15 7.23 -8.84
CA CYS A 291 7.80 7.30 -10.13
C CYS A 291 9.26 7.73 -10.01
N LEU A 292 9.56 8.72 -9.16
CA LEU A 292 10.93 9.16 -8.89
C LEU A 292 11.77 8.11 -8.17
N ALA A 293 11.12 7.22 -7.42
CA ALA A 293 11.73 6.12 -6.70
C ALA A 293 11.67 4.79 -7.46
N ALA A 294 11.53 4.78 -8.80
CA ALA A 294 11.45 3.54 -9.59
C ALA A 294 12.66 2.60 -9.33
N PRO A 295 12.46 1.27 -9.24
CA PRO A 295 11.21 0.50 -9.42
C PRO A 295 10.18 0.63 -8.27
N GLY A 296 10.57 1.26 -7.16
CA GLY A 296 9.75 1.54 -6.00
C GLY A 296 10.59 1.96 -4.79
N PRO A 297 10.05 2.73 -3.83
CA PRO A 297 10.78 3.11 -2.63
C PRO A 297 11.04 1.89 -1.73
N HIS A 298 12.23 1.89 -1.13
CA HIS A 298 12.61 0.91 -0.12
C HIS A 298 12.01 1.25 1.24
N VAL A 299 11.87 2.55 1.54
CA VAL A 299 11.24 3.03 2.77
C VAL A 299 10.51 4.35 2.54
N PHE A 300 9.36 4.49 3.20
CA PHE A 300 8.69 5.76 3.47
C PHE A 300 9.04 6.21 4.89
N LEU A 301 9.80 7.30 5.03
CA LEU A 301 10.08 7.88 6.34
C LEU A 301 9.05 8.96 6.66
N VAL A 302 8.19 8.70 7.65
CA VAL A 302 7.22 9.68 8.15
C VAL A 302 7.92 10.58 9.16
N VAL A 303 8.27 11.79 8.72
CA VAL A 303 9.04 12.76 9.51
C VAL A 303 8.12 13.51 10.46
N ILE A 304 8.42 13.42 11.77
CA ILE A 304 7.62 13.96 12.88
C ILE A 304 8.54 14.78 13.77
N GLN A 305 8.11 15.95 14.22
CA GLN A 305 8.84 16.68 15.26
C GLN A 305 8.51 16.07 16.63
N ALA A 306 9.53 15.66 17.39
CA ALA A 306 9.36 14.98 18.67
C ALA A 306 8.46 15.75 19.66
N ASN A 307 8.55 17.08 19.67
CA ASN A 307 7.82 17.94 20.61
C ASN A 307 6.38 18.24 20.16
N ARG A 308 5.95 17.75 18.99
CA ARG A 308 4.68 18.12 18.37
C ARG A 308 4.09 16.96 17.58
N PHE A 309 3.22 16.20 18.25
CA PHE A 309 2.39 15.18 17.64
C PHE A 309 0.92 15.64 17.62
N THR A 310 0.43 16.01 16.45
CA THR A 310 -0.93 16.53 16.20
C THR A 310 -1.78 15.47 15.49
N GLU A 311 -3.09 15.73 15.39
CA GLU A 311 -4.00 14.86 14.63
C GLU A 311 -3.59 14.69 13.15
N GLU A 312 -2.86 15.64 12.58
CA GLU A 312 -2.36 15.53 11.20
C GLU A 312 -1.26 14.46 11.10
N GLU A 313 -0.30 14.44 12.04
CA GLU A 313 0.71 13.37 12.08
C GLU A 313 0.04 12.00 12.28
N GLN A 314 -0.94 11.90 13.18
CA GLN A 314 -1.70 10.66 13.40
C GLN A 314 -2.38 10.13 12.13
N LYS A 315 -2.88 11.02 11.26
CA LYS A 315 -3.56 10.65 10.00
C LYS A 315 -2.60 10.35 8.85
N THR A 316 -1.30 10.59 9.01
CA THR A 316 -0.33 10.48 7.91
C THR A 316 -0.18 9.05 7.40
N VAL A 317 -0.04 8.06 8.30
CA VAL A 317 0.07 6.66 7.89
C VAL A 317 -1.21 6.20 7.20
N ASN A 318 -2.38 6.59 7.72
CA ASN A 318 -3.67 6.33 7.06
C ASN A 318 -3.73 6.95 5.64
N ILE A 319 -3.17 8.13 5.41
CA ILE A 319 -3.11 8.75 4.08
C ILE A 319 -2.19 7.96 3.15
N ILE A 320 -1.04 7.50 3.65
CA ILE A 320 -0.11 6.64 2.90
C ILE A 320 -0.85 5.33 2.55
N GLU A 321 -1.49 4.66 3.49
CA GLU A 321 -2.28 3.44 3.24
C GLU A 321 -3.47 3.69 2.30
N ASN A 322 -4.15 4.84 2.39
CA ASN A 322 -5.27 5.19 1.50
C ASN A 322 -4.81 5.66 0.11
N THR A 323 -3.52 5.95 -0.08
CA THR A 323 -2.99 6.40 -1.37
C THR A 323 -2.24 5.27 -2.06
N PHE A 324 -1.45 4.52 -1.30
CA PHE A 324 -0.58 3.44 -1.78
C PHE A 324 -1.13 2.05 -1.43
N GLY A 325 -2.21 1.96 -0.66
CA GLY A 325 -2.72 0.66 -0.21
C GLY A 325 -1.99 0.19 1.04
N GLU A 326 -2.65 -0.66 1.83
CA GLU A 326 -2.18 -1.02 3.17
C GLU A 326 -0.80 -1.69 3.21
N GLN A 327 -0.39 -2.36 2.12
CA GLN A 327 0.96 -2.95 2.03
C GLN A 327 2.08 -1.91 2.14
N SER A 328 1.82 -0.63 1.86
CA SER A 328 2.81 0.43 2.05
C SER A 328 3.28 0.55 3.50
N ALA A 329 2.42 0.19 4.47
CA ALA A 329 2.76 0.23 5.90
C ALA A 329 3.96 -0.65 6.26
N CYS A 330 4.15 -1.78 5.56
CA CYS A 330 5.31 -2.66 5.73
C CYS A 330 6.63 -1.99 5.30
N TYR A 331 6.57 -0.93 4.51
CA TYR A 331 7.70 -0.13 4.04
C TYR A 331 7.76 1.23 4.73
N THR A 332 6.95 1.46 5.76
CA THR A 332 6.87 2.75 6.46
C THR A 332 7.60 2.68 7.80
N MET A 333 8.37 3.72 8.11
CA MET A 333 9.05 3.93 9.39
C MET A 333 8.87 5.38 9.84
N ALA A 334 8.68 5.60 11.14
CA ALA A 334 8.62 6.94 11.70
C ALA A 334 10.03 7.51 11.92
N LEU A 335 10.25 8.77 11.54
CA LEU A 335 11.50 9.49 11.80
C LEU A 335 11.20 10.70 12.70
N PHE A 336 11.59 10.63 13.96
CA PHE A 336 11.46 11.74 14.89
C PHE A 336 12.63 12.71 14.72
N THR A 337 12.34 13.99 14.50
CA THR A 337 13.30 15.09 14.44
C THR A 337 13.30 15.88 15.74
N CYS A 338 14.36 16.66 15.95
CA CYS A 338 14.58 17.46 17.16
C CYS A 338 14.80 16.64 18.44
N GLY A 339 15.48 15.48 18.34
CA GLY A 339 15.82 14.66 19.52
C GLY A 339 16.68 15.40 20.56
N ASP A 340 17.43 16.43 20.15
CA ASP A 340 18.19 17.33 21.02
C ASP A 340 17.32 18.05 22.06
N ASN A 341 16.09 18.41 21.71
CA ASN A 341 15.18 19.06 22.65
C ASN A 341 14.73 18.10 23.76
N LEU A 342 14.72 16.79 23.50
CA LEU A 342 14.34 15.77 24.48
C LEU A 342 15.47 15.47 25.47
N GLU A 343 16.72 15.45 24.99
CA GLU A 343 17.91 15.27 25.82
C GLU A 343 18.08 16.40 26.85
N ALA A 344 17.74 17.64 26.46
CA ALA A 344 17.78 18.80 27.35
C ALA A 344 16.80 18.69 28.54
N ASP A 345 15.68 17.98 28.36
CA ASP A 345 14.65 17.78 29.38
C ASP A 345 14.83 16.44 30.15
N GLY A 346 15.87 15.66 29.83
CA GLY A 346 16.13 14.35 30.46
C GLY A 346 15.11 13.26 30.10
N VAL A 347 14.35 13.43 29.01
CA VAL A 347 13.32 12.50 28.55
C VAL A 347 13.78 11.81 27.27
N THR A 348 13.59 10.48 27.16
CA THR A 348 13.87 9.76 25.91
C THR A 348 12.63 9.68 25.03
N ILE A 349 12.79 9.58 23.70
CA ILE A 349 11.63 9.32 22.82
C ILE A 349 10.91 8.02 23.22
N ALA A 350 11.65 7.03 23.72
CA ALA A 350 11.08 5.74 24.11
C ALA A 350 10.09 5.92 25.27
N ASN A 351 10.43 6.79 26.23
CA ASN A 351 9.51 7.17 27.31
C ASN A 351 8.30 7.94 26.77
N MET A 352 8.47 8.86 25.81
CA MET A 352 7.34 9.57 25.21
C MET A 352 6.39 8.64 24.44
N ILE A 353 6.94 7.66 23.70
CA ILE A 353 6.13 6.67 22.98
C ILE A 353 5.37 5.82 24.00
N THR A 354 6.07 5.23 24.97
CA THR A 354 5.47 4.31 25.95
C THR A 354 4.40 4.98 26.80
N ASN A 355 4.59 6.25 27.16
CA ASN A 355 3.64 7.02 27.97
C ASN A 355 2.49 7.64 27.16
N ASN A 356 2.51 7.52 25.83
CA ASN A 356 1.48 8.07 24.96
C ASN A 356 0.86 6.97 24.07
N PRO A 357 -0.34 6.47 24.41
CA PRO A 357 -0.99 5.40 23.66
C PRO A 357 -1.28 5.79 22.20
N ILE A 358 -1.46 7.07 21.91
CA ILE A 358 -1.70 7.57 20.55
C ILE A 358 -0.44 7.44 19.69
N ILE A 359 0.73 7.77 20.24
CA ILE A 359 2.01 7.63 19.53
C ILE A 359 2.37 6.14 19.42
N THR A 360 2.16 5.36 20.48
CA THR A 360 2.36 3.90 20.45
C THR A 360 1.51 3.25 19.36
N ASP A 361 0.23 3.60 19.24
CA ASP A 361 -0.63 3.11 18.17
C ASP A 361 -0.10 3.51 16.79
N PHE A 362 0.29 4.77 16.61
CA PHE A 362 0.87 5.25 15.34
C PHE A 362 2.16 4.49 14.95
N ILE A 363 3.07 4.26 15.89
CA ILE A 363 4.31 3.49 15.64
C ILE A 363 3.98 2.04 15.31
N SER A 364 2.97 1.44 15.94
CA SER A 364 2.54 0.06 15.65
C SER A 364 2.02 -0.11 14.22
N GLN A 365 1.61 0.98 13.56
CA GLN A 365 1.21 0.96 12.15
C GLN A 365 2.39 1.04 11.19
N CYS A 366 3.58 1.41 11.65
CA CYS A 366 4.81 1.50 10.85
C CYS A 366 5.58 0.18 10.93
N GLY A 367 5.69 -0.57 9.83
CA GLY A 367 6.38 -1.87 9.81
C GLY A 367 7.87 -1.79 10.16
N GLY A 368 8.51 -0.64 9.91
CA GLY A 368 9.90 -0.38 10.32
C GLY A 368 10.05 0.21 11.73
N GLY A 369 8.96 0.44 12.46
CA GLY A 369 8.99 1.08 13.77
C GLY A 369 9.40 2.55 13.69
N TYR A 370 10.42 2.95 14.45
CA TYR A 370 10.87 4.35 14.50
C TYR A 370 12.40 4.52 14.60
N HIS A 371 12.85 5.71 14.20
CA HIS A 371 14.21 6.21 14.40
C HIS A 371 14.17 7.69 14.86
N VAL A 372 15.26 8.16 15.49
CA VAL A 372 15.36 9.52 16.02
C VAL A 372 16.60 10.21 15.48
N PHE A 373 16.41 11.40 14.93
CA PHE A 373 17.49 12.28 14.53
C PHE A 373 17.67 13.44 15.49
N ASN A 374 18.93 13.67 15.85
CA ASN A 374 19.39 14.94 16.38
C ASN A 374 19.96 15.75 15.21
N ASN A 375 19.11 16.56 14.58
CA ASN A 375 19.49 17.36 13.40
C ASN A 375 20.51 18.47 13.70
N ARG A 376 20.85 18.74 14.97
CA ARG A 376 21.97 19.63 15.35
C ARG A 376 23.30 18.89 15.41
N ASN A 377 23.27 17.58 15.60
CA ASN A 377 24.44 16.73 15.62
C ASN A 377 24.72 16.19 14.21
N LYS A 378 25.94 16.41 13.72
CA LYS A 378 26.38 15.88 12.41
C LYS A 378 27.04 14.50 12.51
N ASN A 379 26.89 13.81 13.65
CA ASN A 379 27.48 12.49 13.83
C ASN A 379 26.89 11.51 12.79
N PRO A 380 27.73 10.90 11.92
CA PRO A 380 27.26 9.95 10.90
C PRO A 380 26.66 8.69 11.52
N PHE A 381 26.94 8.37 12.79
CA PHE A 381 26.44 7.17 13.47
C PHE A 381 24.91 7.08 13.48
N GLN A 382 24.19 8.21 13.59
CA GLN A 382 22.72 8.21 13.55
C GLN A 382 22.18 7.75 12.18
N VAL A 383 22.87 8.12 11.10
CA VAL A 383 22.49 7.71 9.74
C VAL A 383 22.79 6.22 9.58
N ARG A 384 23.93 5.74 10.08
CA ARG A 384 24.26 4.30 10.09
C ARG A 384 23.18 3.47 10.81
N GLU A 385 22.77 3.87 12.01
CA GLU A 385 21.69 3.19 12.74
C GLU A 385 20.35 3.22 11.99
N LEU A 386 20.01 4.35 11.34
CA LEU A 386 18.82 4.42 10.50
C LEU A 386 18.88 3.41 9.36
N LEU A 387 20.01 3.34 8.64
CA LEU A 387 20.20 2.41 7.52
C LEU A 387 20.15 0.95 7.97
N GLU A 388 20.71 0.61 9.14
CA GLU A 388 20.60 -0.74 9.72
C GLU A 388 19.14 -1.14 9.99
N LYS A 389 18.34 -0.22 10.55
CA LYS A 389 16.90 -0.45 10.75
C LYS A 389 16.16 -0.61 9.43
N ILE A 390 16.47 0.21 8.44
CA ILE A 390 15.87 0.11 7.10
C ILE A 390 16.23 -1.24 6.46
N ASN A 391 17.50 -1.66 6.51
CA ASN A 391 17.94 -2.95 5.98
C ASN A 391 17.25 -4.13 6.67
N SER A 392 17.03 -4.04 7.99
CA SER A 392 16.26 -5.04 8.73
C SER A 392 14.80 -5.11 8.28
N MET A 393 14.16 -3.96 8.06
CA MET A 393 12.80 -3.88 7.50
C MET A 393 12.73 -4.48 6.09
N ILE A 394 13.71 -4.17 5.22
CA ILE A 394 13.81 -4.71 3.86
C ILE A 394 13.97 -6.24 3.90
N ALA A 395 14.80 -6.78 4.80
CA ALA A 395 14.95 -8.21 4.98
C ALA A 395 13.61 -8.88 5.39
N GLY A 396 12.85 -8.26 6.31
CA GLY A 396 11.49 -8.67 6.66
C GLY A 396 10.53 -8.66 5.47
N ASN A 397 10.73 -7.74 4.52
CA ASN A 397 10.00 -7.63 3.26
C ASN A 397 10.60 -8.49 2.12
N ARG A 398 11.34 -9.56 2.44
CA ARG A 398 11.98 -10.49 1.49
C ARG A 398 12.96 -9.82 0.52
N GLY A 399 13.59 -8.72 0.93
CA GLY A 399 14.54 -7.98 0.10
C GLY A 399 13.90 -7.09 -0.96
N GLY A 400 12.56 -6.95 -0.97
CA GLY A 400 11.84 -6.16 -1.96
C GLY A 400 11.68 -4.68 -1.60
N CYS A 401 11.33 -3.87 -2.59
CA CYS A 401 10.85 -2.49 -2.43
C CYS A 401 9.33 -2.42 -2.69
N TYR A 402 8.70 -1.29 -2.35
CA TYR A 402 7.29 -1.06 -2.63
C TYR A 402 7.07 -0.74 -4.13
N THR A 403 6.76 -1.74 -4.95
CA THR A 403 6.81 -1.60 -6.42
C THR A 403 5.64 -0.83 -7.03
N ASN A 404 5.86 -0.34 -8.25
CA ASN A 404 4.78 0.19 -9.11
C ASN A 404 3.61 -0.79 -9.32
N GLU A 405 3.87 -2.10 -9.31
CA GLU A 405 2.82 -3.11 -9.42
C GLU A 405 1.94 -3.15 -8.16
N MET A 406 2.56 -3.12 -6.97
CA MET A 406 1.83 -3.03 -5.69
C MET A 406 0.95 -1.78 -5.66
N PHE A 407 1.50 -0.65 -6.12
CA PHE A 407 0.75 0.59 -6.25
C PHE A 407 -0.43 0.50 -7.23
N ARG A 408 -0.21 -0.04 -8.44
CA ARG A 408 -1.29 -0.24 -9.42
C ARG A 408 -2.36 -1.20 -8.88
N LYS A 409 -1.96 -2.25 -8.16
CA LYS A 409 -2.89 -3.18 -7.51
C LYS A 409 -3.75 -2.47 -6.46
N ALA A 410 -3.13 -1.65 -5.61
CA ALA A 410 -3.84 -0.83 -4.64
C ALA A 410 -4.80 0.16 -5.32
N GLN A 411 -4.35 0.87 -6.37
CA GLN A 411 -5.21 1.78 -7.13
C GLN A 411 -6.39 1.06 -7.78
N ARG A 412 -6.19 -0.12 -8.36
CA ARG A 412 -7.28 -0.94 -8.92
C ARG A 412 -8.29 -1.34 -7.85
N ALA A 413 -7.80 -1.80 -6.69
CA ALA A 413 -8.67 -2.15 -5.57
C ALA A 413 -9.49 -0.95 -5.09
N MET A 414 -8.86 0.23 -4.94
CA MET A 414 -9.53 1.46 -4.50
C MET A 414 -10.48 2.07 -5.53
N ASN A 415 -10.22 1.86 -6.83
CA ASN A 415 -11.06 2.34 -7.93
C ASN A 415 -12.19 1.38 -8.29
N LYS A 416 -12.25 0.20 -7.65
CA LYS A 416 -13.36 -0.71 -7.82
C LYS A 416 -14.66 0.02 -7.44
N PRO A 417 -15.67 0.06 -8.33
CA PRO A 417 -16.90 0.80 -8.05
C PRO A 417 -17.64 0.16 -6.87
N GLU A 418 -17.75 -1.17 -6.86
CA GLU A 418 -18.42 -1.91 -5.79
C GLU A 418 -17.44 -2.27 -4.67
N ALA A 419 -17.84 -2.02 -3.42
CA ALA A 419 -17.07 -2.44 -2.24
C ALA A 419 -17.10 -3.96 -2.06
N ASP A 420 -15.95 -4.54 -1.72
CA ASP A 420 -15.78 -5.98 -1.49
C ASP A 420 -16.56 -6.48 -0.28
N LEU A 421 -16.66 -5.65 0.77
CA LEU A 421 -17.46 -5.94 1.96
C LEU A 421 -18.41 -4.77 2.25
N ARG A 422 -19.66 -5.08 2.60
CA ARG A 422 -20.71 -4.09 2.86
C ARG A 422 -21.37 -4.40 4.19
N ILE A 423 -21.11 -3.58 5.18
CA ILE A 423 -21.55 -3.70 6.56
C ILE A 423 -22.68 -2.70 6.77
N VAL A 424 -23.84 -3.17 7.25
CA VAL A 424 -24.95 -2.29 7.63
C VAL A 424 -25.07 -2.26 9.14
N LEU A 425 -24.90 -1.09 9.75
CA LEU A 425 -25.03 -0.91 11.19
C LEU A 425 -26.48 -0.64 11.56
N VAL A 426 -27.05 -1.47 12.41
CA VAL A 426 -28.45 -1.43 12.83
C VAL A 426 -28.53 -1.36 14.36
N GLY A 427 -29.55 -0.72 14.92
CA GLY A 427 -29.72 -0.62 16.37
C GLY A 427 -30.46 0.63 16.81
N LYS A 428 -30.69 0.74 18.12
CA LYS A 428 -31.43 1.86 18.72
C LYS A 428 -30.74 3.21 18.49
N THR A 429 -31.50 4.28 18.61
CA THR A 429 -30.96 5.65 18.55
C THR A 429 -30.02 5.87 19.74
N ARG A 430 -28.84 6.50 19.49
CA ARG A 430 -27.79 6.77 20.50
C ARG A 430 -27.06 5.55 21.10
N VAL A 431 -27.17 4.36 20.51
CA VAL A 431 -26.44 3.15 20.95
C VAL A 431 -24.96 3.12 20.51
N GLY A 432 -24.46 4.17 19.86
CA GLY A 432 -23.07 4.20 19.37
C GLY A 432 -22.82 3.64 17.97
N LYS A 433 -23.84 3.51 17.10
CA LYS A 433 -23.65 3.05 15.70
C LYS A 433 -22.60 3.83 14.93
N SER A 434 -22.69 5.17 14.93
CA SER A 434 -21.71 6.02 14.24
C SER A 434 -20.30 5.86 14.83
N ALA A 435 -20.19 5.63 16.15
CA ALA A 435 -18.91 5.35 16.80
C ALA A 435 -18.33 4.00 16.35
N ALA A 436 -19.14 2.93 16.34
CA ALA A 436 -18.74 1.64 15.76
C ALA A 436 -18.30 1.77 14.30
N GLY A 437 -19.03 2.55 13.49
CA GLY A 437 -18.65 2.80 12.10
C GLY A 437 -17.31 3.51 11.97
N ASN A 438 -17.03 4.47 12.85
CA ASN A 438 -15.74 5.17 12.89
C ASN A 438 -14.59 4.24 13.31
N ILE A 439 -14.83 3.32 14.24
CA ILE A 439 -13.87 2.27 14.63
C ILE A 439 -13.56 1.37 13.44
N ILE A 440 -14.60 0.83 12.77
CA ILE A 440 -14.45 -0.06 11.60
C ILE A 440 -13.73 0.64 10.44
N LEU A 441 -14.03 1.93 10.20
CA LEU A 441 -13.44 2.70 9.11
C LEU A 441 -12.10 3.36 9.48
N LYS A 442 -11.56 3.11 10.68
CA LYS A 442 -10.30 3.70 11.20
C LYS A 442 -10.24 5.23 11.10
N GLY A 443 -11.35 5.92 11.36
CA GLY A 443 -11.40 7.38 11.27
C GLY A 443 -12.73 8.01 11.69
N LYS A 444 -12.70 9.31 11.99
CA LYS A 444 -13.90 10.11 12.32
C LYS A 444 -14.66 10.53 11.06
N VAL A 445 -15.27 9.58 10.38
CA VAL A 445 -15.99 9.80 9.11
C VAL A 445 -17.49 10.04 9.32
N PHE A 446 -18.07 9.41 10.32
CA PHE A 446 -19.42 9.72 10.81
C PHE A 446 -19.34 10.75 11.93
N ARG A 447 -20.21 11.76 11.88
CA ARG A 447 -20.34 12.77 12.93
C ARG A 447 -20.92 12.12 14.19
N SER A 448 -20.08 11.85 15.18
CA SER A 448 -20.46 11.46 16.55
C SER A 448 -20.17 12.63 17.51
N THR A 449 -21.12 12.99 18.37
CA THR A 449 -20.93 13.99 19.43
C THR A 449 -21.44 13.42 20.75
N ASP A 450 -20.79 13.77 21.86
CA ASP A 450 -21.15 13.30 23.22
C ASP A 450 -22.48 13.89 23.75
N PHE A 451 -23.15 14.75 22.97
CA PHE A 451 -24.35 15.47 23.38
C PHE A 451 -25.66 14.76 23.01
N SER A 452 -26.64 14.88 23.93
CA SER A 452 -28.01 14.33 23.95
C SER A 452 -28.95 14.76 22.79
N SER A 453 -28.47 14.98 21.56
CA SER A 453 -29.33 15.15 20.37
C SER A 453 -29.07 14.01 19.38
N SER A 454 -30.11 13.41 18.79
CA SER A 454 -29.88 12.33 17.81
C SER A 454 -29.31 12.92 16.52
N VAL A 455 -28.02 12.73 16.24
CA VAL A 455 -27.34 13.41 15.13
C VAL A 455 -27.61 12.76 13.76
N THR A 456 -27.78 11.44 13.69
CA THR A 456 -28.00 10.72 12.41
C THR A 456 -29.49 10.70 12.04
N SER A 457 -29.93 11.67 11.23
CA SER A 457 -31.30 11.71 10.66
C SER A 457 -31.45 10.93 9.35
N GLU A 458 -30.35 10.62 8.67
CA GLU A 458 -30.33 9.98 7.35
C GLU A 458 -29.25 8.90 7.28
N CYS A 459 -29.46 7.89 6.44
CA CYS A 459 -28.44 6.89 6.14
C CYS A 459 -27.20 7.56 5.54
N LYS A 460 -26.02 7.14 6.01
CA LYS A 460 -24.73 7.54 5.45
C LYS A 460 -23.93 6.31 5.09
N LYS A 461 -23.19 6.38 3.99
CA LYS A 461 -22.28 5.34 3.54
C LYS A 461 -20.91 5.94 3.35
N GLU A 462 -19.94 5.35 4.01
CA GLU A 462 -18.53 5.66 3.87
C GLU A 462 -17.73 4.39 3.58
N THR A 463 -16.57 4.54 2.95
CA THR A 463 -15.74 3.42 2.50
C THR A 463 -14.28 3.62 2.89
N CYS A 464 -13.60 2.54 3.26
CA CYS A 464 -12.15 2.52 3.45
C CYS A 464 -11.52 1.29 2.79
N LEU A 465 -10.19 1.28 2.66
CA LEU A 465 -9.43 0.10 2.26
C LEU A 465 -8.90 -0.60 3.52
N PHE A 466 -9.11 -1.92 3.61
CA PHE A 466 -8.58 -2.75 4.69
C PHE A 466 -8.17 -4.11 4.11
N GLU A 467 -6.91 -4.50 4.29
CA GLU A 467 -6.26 -5.73 3.82
C GLU A 467 -6.47 -6.00 2.34
N GLY A 468 -6.39 -4.92 1.54
CA GLY A 468 -6.61 -4.96 0.10
C GLY A 468 -8.08 -5.16 -0.31
N LYS A 469 -9.01 -5.17 0.64
CA LYS A 469 -10.46 -5.22 0.41
C LYS A 469 -11.08 -3.84 0.65
N THR A 470 -11.98 -3.42 -0.22
CA THR A 470 -12.78 -2.20 0.00
C THR A 470 -13.93 -2.52 0.95
N LEU A 471 -13.94 -1.88 2.12
CA LEU A 471 -15.02 -1.98 3.08
C LEU A 471 -15.97 -0.79 2.90
N ALA A 472 -17.27 -1.04 2.92
CA ALA A 472 -18.30 -0.02 3.00
C ALA A 472 -19.08 -0.22 4.30
N VAL A 473 -19.22 0.85 5.09
CA VAL A 473 -20.08 0.86 6.28
C VAL A 473 -21.24 1.80 6.03
N VAL A 474 -22.45 1.28 6.23
CA VAL A 474 -23.70 2.03 6.13
C VAL A 474 -24.21 2.28 7.55
N ASP A 475 -24.11 3.53 8.01
CA ASP A 475 -24.69 3.98 9.28
C ASP A 475 -26.16 4.34 9.04
N THR A 476 -27.07 3.58 9.65
CA THR A 476 -28.51 3.82 9.53
C THR A 476 -29.02 4.70 10.68
N PRO A 477 -30.10 5.47 10.46
CA PRO A 477 -30.85 6.05 11.57
C PRO A 477 -31.30 4.97 12.57
N GLY A 478 -31.57 5.38 13.81
CA GLY A 478 -32.15 4.45 14.78
C GLY A 478 -33.52 3.96 14.29
N LEU A 479 -33.70 2.64 14.25
CA LEU A 479 -34.94 2.01 13.74
C LEU A 479 -36.21 2.40 14.52
N TYR A 480 -36.05 2.94 15.73
CA TYR A 480 -37.13 3.25 16.68
C TYR A 480 -37.35 4.76 16.89
N LYS A 481 -36.90 5.62 15.98
CA LYS A 481 -37.13 7.07 16.12
C LYS A 481 -38.63 7.37 16.03
N THR A 482 -39.24 7.71 17.17
CA THR A 482 -40.65 8.14 17.30
C THR A 482 -40.99 9.43 16.55
N LYS A 483 -39.98 10.17 16.07
CA LYS A 483 -40.16 11.42 15.32
C LYS A 483 -40.26 11.25 13.81
N LEU A 484 -40.07 10.04 13.27
CA LEU A 484 -40.14 9.80 11.82
C LEU A 484 -41.52 9.28 11.42
N THR A 485 -42.07 9.82 10.35
CA THR A 485 -43.28 9.32 9.68
C THR A 485 -43.02 7.97 9.01
N LYS A 486 -44.07 7.20 8.68
CA LYS A 486 -43.93 5.88 8.01
C LYS A 486 -43.19 6.01 6.68
N GLU A 487 -43.41 7.11 5.99
CA GLU A 487 -42.89 7.46 4.68
C GLU A 487 -41.39 7.78 4.77
N GLU A 488 -40.97 8.45 5.85
CA GLU A 488 -39.55 8.72 6.12
C GLU A 488 -38.79 7.45 6.49
N VAL A 489 -39.37 6.59 7.32
CA VAL A 489 -38.78 5.28 7.65
C VAL A 489 -38.62 4.44 6.38
N LYS A 490 -39.67 4.40 5.53
CA LYS A 490 -39.63 3.71 4.24
C LYS A 490 -38.51 4.27 3.36
N ARG A 491 -38.41 5.59 3.21
CA ARG A 491 -37.35 6.26 2.42
C ARG A 491 -35.95 5.88 2.90
N GLU A 492 -35.70 5.85 4.21
CA GLU A 492 -34.40 5.48 4.76
C GLU A 492 -34.07 4.01 4.55
N ILE A 493 -35.05 3.11 4.58
CA ILE A 493 -34.85 1.69 4.22
C ILE A 493 -34.42 1.57 2.74
N PHE A 494 -35.10 2.26 1.81
CA PHE A 494 -34.73 2.25 0.39
C PHE A 494 -33.32 2.85 0.16
N ARG A 495 -32.97 3.89 0.90
CA ARG A 495 -31.63 4.50 0.84
C ARG A 495 -30.55 3.55 1.36
N CYS A 496 -30.81 2.86 2.48
CA CYS A 496 -29.94 1.82 3.01
C CYS A 496 -29.75 0.68 1.99
N MET A 497 -30.84 0.22 1.36
CA MET A 497 -30.77 -0.80 0.30
C MET A 497 -29.92 -0.37 -0.89
N SER A 498 -30.07 0.89 -1.33
CA SER A 498 -29.25 1.48 -2.39
C SER A 498 -27.76 1.54 -2.01
N PHE A 499 -27.44 1.91 -0.77
CA PHE A 499 -26.05 1.96 -0.28
C PHE A 499 -25.40 0.58 -0.12
N ALA A 500 -26.19 -0.43 0.26
CA ALA A 500 -25.72 -1.78 0.47
C ALA A 500 -25.86 -2.68 -0.78
N ALA A 501 -26.40 -2.19 -1.89
CA ALA A 501 -26.55 -2.94 -3.14
C ALA A 501 -25.19 -3.48 -3.66
N PRO A 502 -25.14 -4.71 -4.22
CA PRO A 502 -26.23 -5.65 -4.49
C PRO A 502 -26.76 -6.43 -3.27
N GLY A 503 -26.28 -6.09 -2.07
CA GLY A 503 -26.66 -6.76 -0.84
C GLY A 503 -25.60 -6.63 0.25
N PRO A 504 -25.96 -6.46 1.53
CA PRO A 504 -24.98 -6.43 2.61
C PRO A 504 -24.32 -7.80 2.81
N HIS A 505 -23.06 -7.79 3.25
CA HIS A 505 -22.38 -8.99 3.70
C HIS A 505 -22.72 -9.32 5.15
N VAL A 506 -23.03 -8.31 5.95
CA VAL A 506 -23.47 -8.48 7.33
C VAL A 506 -24.33 -7.30 7.77
N PHE A 507 -25.34 -7.60 8.59
CA PHE A 507 -26.03 -6.64 9.44
C PHE A 507 -25.43 -6.71 10.85
N LEU A 508 -24.75 -5.65 11.28
CA LEU A 508 -24.23 -5.57 12.65
C LEU A 508 -25.26 -4.86 13.52
N VAL A 509 -25.84 -5.59 14.48
CA VAL A 509 -26.75 -5.01 15.46
C VAL A 509 -25.94 -4.50 16.65
N VAL A 510 -25.79 -3.18 16.72
CA VAL A 510 -24.99 -2.50 17.75
C VAL A 510 -25.77 -2.45 19.06
N ILE A 511 -25.17 -2.97 20.13
CA ILE A 511 -25.74 -3.03 21.48
C ILE A 511 -24.73 -2.56 22.54
N GLN A 512 -25.24 -2.02 23.64
CA GLN A 512 -24.47 -1.67 24.85
C GLN A 512 -24.96 -2.53 26.02
N LEU A 513 -24.03 -3.23 26.70
CA LEU A 513 -24.35 -4.21 27.76
C LEU A 513 -25.17 -3.57 28.89
N ASN A 514 -24.79 -2.39 29.35
CA ASN A 514 -25.40 -1.70 30.50
C ASN A 514 -26.80 -1.13 30.20
N ARG A 515 -27.30 -1.26 28.96
CA ARG A 515 -28.54 -0.62 28.51
C ARG A 515 -29.36 -1.49 27.55
N PHE A 516 -29.25 -2.81 27.64
CA PHE A 516 -30.03 -3.71 26.79
C PHE A 516 -31.54 -3.62 27.09
N THR A 517 -32.30 -3.19 26.10
CA THR A 517 -33.74 -2.89 26.21
C THR A 517 -34.61 -3.88 25.45
N LYS A 518 -35.90 -3.96 25.80
CA LYS A 518 -36.92 -4.70 25.02
C LYS A 518 -37.03 -4.25 23.55
N GLU A 519 -36.61 -3.03 23.24
CA GLU A 519 -36.49 -2.57 21.85
C GLU A 519 -35.36 -3.31 21.12
N GLU A 520 -34.18 -3.42 21.73
CA GLU A 520 -33.05 -4.12 21.13
C GLU A 520 -33.35 -5.59 20.89
N GLN A 521 -34.04 -6.26 21.83
CA GLN A 521 -34.53 -7.64 21.70
C GLN A 521 -35.39 -7.89 20.44
N LYS A 522 -36.08 -6.88 19.92
CA LYS A 522 -36.96 -6.98 18.75
C LYS A 522 -36.24 -6.66 17.44
N THR A 523 -34.98 -6.21 17.48
CA THR A 523 -34.28 -5.67 16.31
C THR A 523 -34.06 -6.72 15.22
N VAL A 524 -33.65 -7.94 15.57
CA VAL A 524 -33.47 -9.03 14.59
C VAL A 524 -34.80 -9.36 13.91
N LYS A 525 -35.90 -9.44 14.67
CA LYS A 525 -37.24 -9.65 14.12
C LYS A 525 -37.68 -8.54 13.16
N ILE A 526 -37.27 -7.29 13.42
CA ILE A 526 -37.54 -6.17 12.51
C ILE A 526 -36.71 -6.32 11.22
N ILE A 527 -35.44 -6.68 11.33
CA ILE A 527 -34.58 -6.97 10.17
C ILE A 527 -35.22 -8.08 9.31
N GLN A 528 -35.64 -9.18 9.93
CA GLN A 528 -36.33 -10.28 9.24
C GLN A 528 -37.64 -9.82 8.56
N LYS A 529 -38.43 -8.97 9.20
CA LYS A 529 -39.66 -8.42 8.61
C LYS A 529 -39.41 -7.49 7.43
N ILE A 530 -38.35 -6.69 7.47
CA ILE A 530 -38.04 -5.70 6.43
C ILE A 530 -37.37 -6.38 5.22
N PHE A 531 -36.39 -7.24 5.49
CA PHE A 531 -35.51 -7.79 4.48
C PHE A 531 -35.92 -9.22 4.10
N GLY A 532 -36.46 -10.00 5.03
CA GLY A 532 -36.87 -11.40 4.85
C GLY A 532 -36.25 -12.29 5.94
N GLU A 533 -36.85 -13.46 6.19
CA GLU A 533 -36.41 -14.36 7.28
C GLU A 533 -34.93 -14.76 7.22
N GLN A 534 -34.39 -14.97 6.01
CA GLN A 534 -32.98 -15.30 5.78
C GLN A 534 -32.00 -14.18 6.17
N ALA A 535 -32.47 -12.95 6.44
CA ALA A 535 -31.58 -11.87 6.88
C ALA A 535 -30.90 -12.18 8.23
N ALA A 536 -31.52 -13.04 9.06
CA ALA A 536 -30.91 -13.51 10.31
C ALA A 536 -29.61 -14.29 10.10
N ASP A 537 -29.46 -15.01 8.97
CA ASP A 537 -28.23 -15.72 8.58
C ASP A 537 -27.04 -14.78 8.35
N TYR A 538 -27.32 -13.51 8.10
CA TYR A 538 -26.35 -12.46 7.85
C TYR A 538 -26.30 -11.43 8.98
N THR A 539 -26.89 -11.73 10.14
CA THR A 539 -26.95 -10.81 11.29
C THR A 539 -25.99 -11.25 12.39
N MET A 540 -25.19 -10.31 12.90
CA MET A 540 -24.27 -10.49 14.02
C MET A 540 -24.48 -9.37 15.04
N ALA A 541 -24.40 -9.70 16.33
CA ALA A 541 -24.43 -8.70 17.39
C ALA A 541 -23.04 -8.04 17.55
N LEU A 542 -23.02 -6.70 17.60
CA LEU A 542 -21.81 -5.94 17.89
C LEU A 542 -21.94 -5.28 19.26
N VAL A 543 -21.20 -5.79 20.23
CA VAL A 543 -21.16 -5.27 21.59
C VAL A 543 -20.08 -4.19 21.66
N ILE A 544 -20.46 -2.95 21.96
CA ILE A 544 -19.49 -1.88 22.22
C ILE A 544 -19.33 -1.72 23.73
N HIS A 545 -18.10 -1.78 24.21
CA HIS A 545 -17.75 -1.59 25.61
C HIS A 545 -16.68 -0.49 25.76
N GLU A 546 -16.78 0.33 26.80
CA GLU A 546 -15.93 1.52 27.03
C GLU A 546 -14.95 1.36 28.21
N ASP A 547 -15.07 0.31 29.04
CA ASP A 547 -14.33 0.14 30.29
C ASP A 547 -13.39 -1.09 30.32
N ASP A 548 -12.51 -1.16 31.34
CA ASP A 548 -11.63 -2.32 31.64
C ASP A 548 -12.40 -3.42 32.42
N GLU A 549 -13.64 -3.74 32.06
CA GLU A 549 -14.25 -4.94 32.64
C GLU A 549 -13.56 -6.18 32.06
N ASN A 550 -13.15 -7.08 32.96
CA ASN A 550 -12.47 -8.31 32.61
C ASN A 550 -13.30 -9.10 31.58
N LYS A 551 -12.67 -9.78 30.62
CA LYS A 551 -13.39 -10.51 29.56
C LYS A 551 -14.44 -11.48 30.12
N ASP A 552 -14.16 -12.03 31.30
CA ASP A 552 -15.05 -12.89 32.08
C ASP A 552 -16.38 -12.21 32.44
N THR A 553 -16.36 -10.93 32.80
CA THR A 553 -17.56 -10.12 33.14
C THR A 553 -18.47 -9.89 31.92
N ILE A 554 -17.89 -9.74 30.72
CA ILE A 554 -18.67 -9.63 29.48
C ILE A 554 -19.30 -10.97 29.11
N GLU A 555 -18.56 -12.07 29.28
CA GLU A 555 -19.11 -13.41 29.07
C GLU A 555 -20.23 -13.73 30.06
N GLU A 556 -20.14 -13.28 31.31
CA GLU A 556 -21.23 -13.36 32.29
C GLU A 556 -22.44 -12.51 31.91
N ALA A 557 -22.24 -11.26 31.47
CA ALA A 557 -23.33 -10.40 31.00
C ALA A 557 -24.07 -11.02 29.79
N ILE A 558 -23.34 -11.68 28.89
CA ILE A 558 -23.88 -12.39 27.72
C ILE A 558 -24.72 -13.60 28.10
N LYS A 559 -24.42 -14.26 29.24
CA LYS A 559 -25.22 -15.39 29.76
C LYS A 559 -26.59 -14.96 30.28
N HIS A 560 -26.84 -13.66 30.47
CA HIS A 560 -28.17 -13.19 30.86
C HIS A 560 -29.24 -13.63 29.84
N PRO A 561 -30.38 -14.22 30.27
CA PRO A 561 -31.33 -14.89 29.37
C PRO A 561 -31.80 -14.02 28.19
N ASP A 562 -32.09 -12.75 28.46
CA ASP A 562 -32.53 -11.79 27.44
C ASP A 562 -31.48 -11.54 26.36
N LEU A 563 -30.21 -11.41 26.74
CA LEU A 563 -29.12 -11.12 25.82
C LEU A 563 -28.67 -12.38 25.09
N SER A 564 -28.59 -13.51 25.80
CA SER A 564 -28.33 -14.84 25.23
C SER A 564 -29.39 -15.21 24.18
N ASN A 565 -30.67 -15.02 24.48
CA ASN A 565 -31.77 -15.25 23.53
C ASN A 565 -31.69 -14.33 22.31
N PHE A 566 -31.32 -13.06 22.50
CA PHE A 566 -31.08 -12.15 21.37
C PHE A 566 -29.90 -12.58 20.49
N ILE A 567 -28.75 -12.90 21.10
CA ILE A 567 -27.55 -13.36 20.38
C ILE A 567 -27.85 -14.66 19.63
N SER A 568 -28.66 -15.56 20.20
CA SER A 568 -29.06 -16.80 19.51
C SER A 568 -29.87 -16.57 18.22
N GLN A 569 -30.54 -15.43 18.10
CA GLN A 569 -31.25 -15.03 16.87
C GLN A 569 -30.28 -14.48 15.81
N CYS A 570 -29.12 -13.97 16.21
CA CYS A 570 -28.04 -13.55 15.33
C CYS A 570 -27.20 -14.78 14.95
N ARG A 571 -27.44 -15.37 13.78
CA ARG A 571 -26.71 -16.59 13.36
C ARG A 571 -25.22 -16.37 13.10
N GLY A 572 -24.79 -15.10 12.98
CA GLY A 572 -23.38 -14.70 12.99
C GLY A 572 -22.74 -14.64 14.38
N GLY A 573 -23.49 -14.91 15.45
CA GLY A 573 -23.04 -14.79 16.82
C GLY A 573 -22.82 -13.33 17.23
N TYR A 574 -21.72 -13.08 17.95
CA TYR A 574 -21.36 -11.75 18.42
C TYR A 574 -19.87 -11.44 18.28
N HIS A 575 -19.57 -10.14 18.26
CA HIS A 575 -18.23 -9.58 18.36
C HIS A 575 -18.24 -8.44 19.39
N VAL A 576 -17.17 -8.30 20.15
CA VAL A 576 -17.03 -7.30 21.22
C VAL A 576 -15.92 -6.34 20.81
N PHE A 577 -16.23 -5.04 20.76
CA PHE A 577 -15.23 -4.00 20.60
C PHE A 577 -14.78 -3.49 21.96
N ASN A 578 -13.48 -3.56 22.20
CA ASN A 578 -12.81 -2.83 23.27
C ASN A 578 -12.15 -1.56 22.69
N SER A 579 -12.55 -0.39 23.18
CA SER A 579 -12.07 0.91 22.69
C SER A 579 -10.63 1.25 23.11
N ARG A 580 -10.02 0.53 24.07
CA ARG A 580 -8.62 0.70 24.51
C ARG A 580 -7.62 -0.20 23.79
N ASN A 581 -8.09 -1.23 23.09
CA ASN A 581 -7.25 -2.15 22.33
C ASN A 581 -6.81 -1.55 20.99
N ASN A 582 -5.77 -2.15 20.39
CA ASN A 582 -5.34 -1.77 19.04
C ASN A 582 -6.51 -1.96 18.05
N VAL A 583 -7.10 -0.84 17.63
CA VAL A 583 -8.31 -0.77 16.79
C VAL A 583 -8.17 -1.61 15.52
N ARG A 584 -6.96 -1.70 14.95
CA ARG A 584 -6.71 -2.50 13.75
C ARG A 584 -6.90 -3.99 14.00
N SER A 585 -6.44 -4.50 15.14
CA SER A 585 -6.53 -5.92 15.49
C SER A 585 -7.97 -6.36 15.77
N GLU A 586 -8.75 -5.50 16.44
CA GLU A 586 -10.17 -5.74 16.72
C GLU A 586 -10.98 -5.78 15.41
N VAL A 587 -10.75 -4.80 14.52
CA VAL A 587 -11.40 -4.78 13.20
C VAL A 587 -10.99 -6.00 12.36
N ARG A 588 -9.73 -6.44 12.40
CA ARG A 588 -9.30 -7.67 11.73
C ARG A 588 -10.09 -8.89 12.22
N GLN A 589 -10.19 -9.09 13.53
CA GLN A 589 -10.95 -10.20 14.12
C GLN A 589 -12.44 -10.15 13.76
N LEU A 590 -13.05 -8.95 13.74
CA LEU A 590 -14.43 -8.77 13.27
C LEU A 590 -14.56 -9.20 11.81
N LEU A 591 -13.66 -8.76 10.94
CA LEU A 591 -13.70 -9.06 9.51
C LEU A 591 -13.42 -10.53 9.21
N GLU A 592 -12.55 -11.20 9.97
CA GLU A 592 -12.36 -12.65 9.91
C GLU A 592 -13.68 -13.38 10.21
N LYS A 593 -14.35 -13.03 11.32
CA LYS A 593 -15.69 -13.57 11.64
C LYS A 593 -16.69 -13.31 10.51
N ILE A 594 -16.75 -12.08 10.00
CA ILE A 594 -17.65 -11.73 8.90
C ILE A 594 -17.32 -12.55 7.64
N ASN A 595 -16.05 -12.74 7.28
CA ASN A 595 -15.67 -13.49 6.08
C ASN A 595 -16.06 -14.99 6.17
N THR A 596 -16.11 -15.56 7.37
CA THR A 596 -16.61 -16.95 7.55
C THR A 596 -18.13 -17.09 7.45
N MET A 597 -18.89 -15.99 7.55
CA MET A 597 -20.36 -16.05 7.47
C MET A 597 -20.87 -16.37 6.05
N PRO A 598 -20.39 -15.70 4.96
CA PRO A 598 -20.75 -16.07 3.60
C PRO A 598 -20.42 -17.51 3.25
N GLU A 599 -19.32 -18.09 3.75
CA GLU A 599 -18.95 -19.49 3.45
C GLU A 599 -20.03 -20.49 3.91
N ARG A 600 -20.69 -20.22 5.04
CA ARG A 600 -21.86 -20.98 5.51
C ARG A 600 -23.13 -20.73 4.69
N ASN A 601 -23.19 -19.57 4.02
CA ASN A 601 -24.33 -19.11 3.24
C ASN A 601 -24.07 -19.17 1.71
N GLY A 602 -23.18 -20.06 1.24
CA GLY A 602 -22.93 -20.29 -0.19
C GLY A 602 -22.03 -19.27 -0.90
N GLY A 603 -21.22 -18.52 -0.14
CA GLY A 603 -20.20 -17.59 -0.63
C GLY A 603 -20.72 -16.25 -1.16
N ARG A 604 -21.98 -15.91 -0.90
CA ARG A 604 -22.63 -14.70 -1.46
C ARG A 604 -23.09 -13.73 -0.37
N CYS A 605 -23.07 -12.43 -0.67
CA CYS A 605 -23.71 -11.42 0.16
C CYS A 605 -25.24 -11.64 0.21
N TYR A 606 -25.88 -11.16 1.27
CA TYR A 606 -27.33 -11.22 1.40
C TYR A 606 -28.01 -10.42 0.30
N THR A 607 -28.79 -11.07 -0.57
CA THR A 607 -29.50 -10.39 -1.65
C THR A 607 -30.96 -10.79 -1.71
N THR A 608 -31.79 -9.87 -2.19
CA THR A 608 -33.22 -10.08 -2.43
C THR A 608 -33.59 -9.36 -3.72
N LYS A 609 -34.79 -9.63 -4.25
CA LYS A 609 -35.31 -8.95 -5.45
C LYS A 609 -35.21 -7.42 -5.36
N LYS A 610 -35.44 -6.83 -4.16
CA LYS A 610 -35.31 -5.38 -3.96
C LYS A 610 -33.87 -4.89 -4.05
N PHE A 611 -32.89 -5.66 -3.58
CA PHE A 611 -31.48 -5.32 -3.75
C PHE A 611 -31.03 -5.45 -5.21
N GLU A 612 -31.53 -6.44 -5.94
CA GLU A 612 -31.28 -6.57 -7.39
C GLU A 612 -31.87 -5.39 -8.17
N GLU A 613 -33.09 -4.95 -7.83
CA GLU A 613 -33.72 -3.76 -8.40
C GLU A 613 -32.93 -2.48 -8.10
N ALA A 614 -32.43 -2.34 -6.86
CA ALA A 614 -31.56 -1.24 -6.47
C ALA A 614 -30.26 -1.24 -7.29
N GLU A 615 -29.59 -2.40 -7.41
CA GLU A 615 -28.35 -2.53 -8.18
C GLU A 615 -28.56 -2.21 -9.67
N LYS A 616 -29.66 -2.70 -10.26
CA LYS A 616 -30.02 -2.37 -11.65
C LYS A 616 -30.23 -0.86 -11.84
N ALA A 617 -30.92 -0.20 -10.90
CA ALA A 617 -31.13 1.24 -10.94
C ALA A 617 -29.82 2.03 -10.78
N ILE A 618 -28.91 1.57 -9.94
CA ILE A 618 -27.58 2.15 -9.75
C ILE A 618 -26.77 2.04 -11.04
N LYS A 619 -26.68 0.85 -11.64
CA LYS A 619 -25.93 0.63 -12.89
C LYS A 619 -26.44 1.53 -14.02
N LYS A 620 -27.76 1.61 -14.20
CA LYS A 620 -28.38 2.47 -15.22
C LYS A 620 -28.05 3.95 -15.01
N GLU A 621 -28.07 4.41 -13.76
CA GLU A 621 -27.72 5.80 -13.43
C GLU A 621 -26.22 6.07 -13.58
N MET A 622 -25.35 5.11 -13.25
CA MET A 622 -23.91 5.21 -13.51
C MET A 622 -23.61 5.41 -15.00
N GLU A 623 -24.24 4.60 -15.86
CA GLU A 623 -24.10 4.73 -17.32
C GLU A 623 -24.56 6.11 -17.81
N ARG A 624 -25.67 6.64 -17.27
CA ARG A 624 -26.15 7.99 -17.61
C ARG A 624 -25.14 9.07 -17.22
N LEU A 625 -24.64 9.01 -15.99
CA LEU A 625 -23.67 9.99 -15.46
C LEU A 625 -22.35 9.98 -16.21
N GLN A 626 -21.86 8.80 -16.63
CA GLN A 626 -20.64 8.67 -17.42
C GLN A 626 -20.82 9.12 -18.87
N LYS A 627 -22.00 8.92 -19.46
CA LYS A 627 -22.32 9.50 -20.78
C LYS A 627 -22.34 11.02 -20.74
N GLU A 628 -22.89 11.61 -19.68
CA GLU A 628 -22.95 13.06 -19.50
C GLU A 628 -21.59 13.68 -19.17
N ASN A 629 -20.72 12.94 -18.47
CA ASN A 629 -19.36 13.37 -18.18
C ASN A 629 -18.37 12.21 -18.37
N PRO A 630 -17.77 12.08 -19.57
CA PRO A 630 -16.82 11.01 -19.89
C PRO A 630 -15.56 10.98 -19.01
N LYS A 631 -15.23 12.07 -18.32
CA LYS A 631 -14.09 12.13 -17.39
C LYS A 631 -14.41 11.55 -16.00
N MET A 632 -15.68 11.25 -15.71
CA MET A 632 -16.11 10.75 -14.41
C MET A 632 -15.69 9.29 -14.20
N THR A 633 -15.07 9.00 -13.05
CA THR A 633 -14.65 7.62 -12.74
C THR A 633 -15.84 6.72 -12.41
N ALA A 634 -15.67 5.39 -12.53
CA ALA A 634 -16.71 4.44 -12.14
C ALA A 634 -17.10 4.55 -10.66
N LYS A 635 -16.13 4.84 -9.78
CA LYS A 635 -16.36 5.05 -8.35
C LYS A 635 -17.19 6.30 -8.09
N GLU A 636 -16.85 7.43 -8.73
CA GLU A 636 -17.63 8.67 -8.63
C GLU A 636 -19.05 8.51 -9.15
N ALA A 637 -19.20 7.84 -10.30
CA ALA A 637 -20.50 7.55 -10.88
C ALA A 637 -21.35 6.70 -9.92
N ARG A 638 -20.77 5.64 -9.32
CA ARG A 638 -21.48 4.83 -8.32
C ARG A 638 -21.84 5.63 -7.08
N TYR A 639 -20.93 6.42 -6.54
CA TYR A 639 -21.17 7.29 -5.37
C TYR A 639 -22.38 8.20 -5.56
N LYS A 640 -22.51 8.81 -6.75
CA LYS A 640 -23.66 9.66 -7.11
C LYS A 640 -24.93 8.84 -7.35
N ALA A 641 -24.83 7.75 -8.11
CA ALA A 641 -25.95 6.88 -8.44
C ALA A 641 -26.60 6.25 -7.19
N GLU A 642 -25.81 5.80 -6.22
CA GLU A 642 -26.33 5.23 -4.97
C GLU A 642 -27.14 6.23 -4.14
N ARG A 643 -26.82 7.53 -4.22
CA ARG A 643 -27.51 8.61 -3.49
C ARG A 643 -28.78 9.08 -4.18
N SER A 644 -28.86 8.98 -5.51
CA SER A 644 -29.97 9.49 -6.30
C SER A 644 -30.16 8.66 -7.56
N ASN A 645 -31.15 7.77 -7.55
CA ASN A 645 -31.49 6.92 -8.69
C ASN A 645 -33.01 6.68 -8.75
N ALA A 646 -33.48 5.98 -9.78
CA ALA A 646 -34.90 5.69 -9.96
C ALA A 646 -35.49 4.85 -8.81
N PHE A 647 -34.72 3.96 -8.19
CA PHE A 647 -35.17 3.13 -7.06
C PHE A 647 -35.41 3.97 -5.79
N THR A 648 -34.53 4.92 -5.48
CA THR A 648 -34.72 5.83 -4.34
C THR A 648 -35.75 6.93 -4.61
N LYS A 649 -35.93 7.35 -5.88
CA LYS A 649 -36.92 8.35 -6.30
C LYS A 649 -38.33 7.79 -6.49
N GLY A 650 -38.48 6.55 -6.95
CA GLY A 650 -39.78 5.88 -7.14
C GLY A 650 -40.57 5.63 -5.86
N SER A 651 -39.97 5.90 -4.69
CA SER A 651 -40.68 5.97 -3.40
C SER A 651 -41.36 7.32 -3.14
N ARG A 652 -41.18 8.32 -4.02
CA ARG A 652 -41.95 9.57 -4.04
C ARG A 652 -43.01 9.43 -5.14
N ASP A 653 -44.23 9.07 -4.76
CA ASP A 653 -45.37 9.17 -5.69
C ASP A 653 -46.29 10.33 -5.28
N THR A 654 -46.58 11.15 -6.30
CA THR A 654 -47.62 12.16 -6.44
C THR A 654 -47.70 13.33 -5.43
N GLY A 655 -47.07 14.44 -5.78
CA GLY A 655 -47.34 15.75 -5.19
C GLY A 655 -46.24 16.77 -5.50
N VAL A 656 -46.52 17.67 -6.46
CA VAL A 656 -45.67 18.78 -6.95
C VAL A 656 -44.86 18.43 -8.22
N ASN A 657 -45.47 18.76 -9.35
CA ASN A 657 -44.78 18.98 -10.62
C ASN A 657 -43.85 20.19 -10.49
N VAL A 658 -42.54 19.99 -10.36
CA VAL A 658 -41.58 20.98 -10.86
C VAL A 658 -41.07 20.46 -12.20
N ARG A 659 -41.79 20.81 -13.27
CA ARG A 659 -41.22 20.85 -14.62
C ARG A 659 -40.15 21.95 -14.60
N ALA A 660 -38.89 21.59 -14.49
CA ALA A 660 -37.82 22.46 -14.97
C ALA A 660 -37.57 22.07 -16.43
N ALA A 661 -38.24 22.77 -17.34
CA ALA A 661 -37.90 22.76 -18.75
C ALA A 661 -36.52 23.41 -18.91
N ALA A 662 -35.57 22.66 -19.47
CA ALA A 662 -34.33 23.20 -19.97
C ALA A 662 -34.65 23.95 -21.27
N ALA A 663 -34.58 25.28 -21.22
CA ALA A 663 -34.41 26.13 -22.40
C ALA A 663 -33.39 27.20 -22.01
N GLY A 664 -32.23 27.17 -22.67
CA GLY A 664 -31.14 28.10 -22.42
C GLY A 664 -31.38 29.47 -23.05
N ALA A 665 -30.71 30.50 -22.50
CA ALA A 665 -29.94 31.53 -23.20
C ALA A 665 -29.67 32.73 -22.26
N GLY A 666 -28.39 33.05 -22.07
CA GLY A 666 -27.84 34.41 -22.15
C GLY A 666 -28.13 35.47 -21.07
N ALA A 667 -27.01 36.01 -20.52
CA ALA A 667 -26.83 37.34 -19.91
C ALA A 667 -27.60 37.65 -18.61
N GLY A 668 -27.08 38.30 -17.56
CA GLY A 668 -25.83 38.99 -17.28
C GLY A 668 -26.04 39.81 -16.00
N ILE A 669 -24.98 39.94 -15.19
CA ILE A 669 -24.65 41.06 -14.28
C ILE A 669 -25.69 41.48 -13.20
N GLY A 670 -25.23 41.47 -11.93
CA GLY A 670 -25.45 42.64 -11.07
C GLY A 670 -26.13 42.41 -9.71
N ALA A 671 -25.30 42.42 -8.67
CA ALA A 671 -25.44 43.07 -7.35
C ALA A 671 -26.83 43.41 -6.78
N GLY A 672 -27.01 43.18 -5.47
CA GLY A 672 -27.86 44.08 -4.67
C GLY A 672 -28.48 43.49 -3.42
N ILE A 673 -27.88 43.84 -2.29
CA ILE A 673 -28.37 43.81 -0.90
C ILE A 673 -29.80 44.38 -0.77
N GLY A 674 -30.61 43.83 0.14
CA GLY A 674 -31.80 44.55 0.62
C GLY A 674 -32.79 43.72 1.43
N ALA A 675 -32.78 43.92 2.74
CA ALA A 675 -33.75 43.40 3.69
C ALA A 675 -35.16 44.02 3.49
N GLY A 676 -36.20 43.30 3.93
CA GLY A 676 -37.36 43.95 4.53
C GLY A 676 -38.73 43.48 4.07
N ILE A 677 -39.46 42.87 5.03
CA ILE A 677 -40.85 43.17 5.43
C ILE A 677 -41.94 43.02 4.35
N GLY A 678 -42.96 42.19 4.63
CA GLY A 678 -44.29 42.46 4.06
C GLY A 678 -45.27 41.31 3.95
N ILE A 679 -45.92 40.99 5.07
CA ILE A 679 -47.38 40.76 5.20
C ILE A 679 -48.00 39.47 4.63
N GLU A 680 -48.75 38.86 5.55
CA GLU A 680 -49.75 37.81 5.48
C GLU A 680 -50.61 37.76 4.21
N VAL A 681 -50.97 36.54 3.79
CA VAL A 681 -52.35 36.27 3.38
C VAL A 681 -52.82 34.98 4.05
N ALA A 682 -53.77 35.16 4.95
CA ALA A 682 -54.51 34.13 5.64
C ALA A 682 -55.46 33.36 4.68
N PHE A 683 -55.65 32.08 4.95
CA PHE A 683 -56.95 31.42 4.79
C PHE A 683 -57.12 30.42 5.93
N GLY A 684 -57.95 30.78 6.90
CA GLY A 684 -58.34 29.92 8.00
C GLY A 684 -59.57 29.08 7.66
N ALA A 685 -59.75 27.97 8.38
CA ALA A 685 -61.05 27.57 8.92
C ALA A 685 -60.91 26.44 9.97
N ARG A 686 -61.27 26.81 11.21
CA ARG A 686 -62.01 26.05 12.25
C ARG A 686 -61.42 24.78 12.90
N VAL A 687 -60.89 25.02 14.11
CA VAL A 687 -61.29 24.48 15.43
C VAL A 687 -62.38 23.37 15.44
N GLY A 688 -62.02 22.24 16.04
CA GLY A 688 -62.92 21.25 16.65
C GLY A 688 -62.20 20.58 17.83
N ALA A 689 -62.87 20.44 18.97
CA ALA A 689 -62.26 20.37 20.28
C ALA A 689 -62.23 18.95 20.92
N ILE A 690 -61.60 18.89 22.10
CA ILE A 690 -61.86 18.00 23.26
C ILE A 690 -61.02 16.72 23.38
N GLY A 691 -60.33 16.60 24.53
CA GLY A 691 -60.36 15.39 25.34
C GLY A 691 -59.07 14.57 25.37
N GLY A 692 -58.34 14.63 26.49
CA GLY A 692 -57.26 13.69 26.77
C GLY A 692 -57.76 12.27 27.06
N THR A 693 -56.87 11.29 26.91
CA THR A 693 -56.60 10.26 27.93
C THR A 693 -55.41 9.40 27.49
N VAL A 694 -54.66 9.01 28.50
CA VAL A 694 -53.53 8.08 28.51
C VAL A 694 -54.01 6.67 28.11
N GLY A 695 -53.25 5.95 27.27
CA GLY A 695 -53.33 4.48 27.22
C GLY A 695 -53.37 3.85 25.83
N ALA A 696 -52.35 3.02 25.57
CA ALA A 696 -52.37 1.87 24.66
C ALA A 696 -52.49 2.10 23.13
N VAL A 697 -51.35 2.24 22.44
CA VAL A 697 -51.16 1.59 21.11
C VAL A 697 -49.70 1.16 20.93
N VAL A 698 -49.33 0.00 21.48
CA VAL A 698 -48.18 -0.77 21.02
C VAL A 698 -48.73 -2.12 20.56
N GLY A 699 -49.11 -2.23 19.28
CA GLY A 699 -49.68 -3.48 18.78
C GLY A 699 -50.05 -3.54 17.31
N ALA A 700 -50.26 -2.42 16.61
CA ALA A 700 -50.77 -2.43 15.23
C ALA A 700 -49.86 -1.70 14.24
N LEU A 701 -48.64 -2.20 14.01
CA LEU A 701 -47.76 -1.64 12.96
C LEU A 701 -47.00 -2.66 12.09
N VAL A 702 -47.32 -3.95 12.13
CA VAL A 702 -46.75 -4.90 11.15
C VAL A 702 -47.82 -5.90 10.70
N GLY A 703 -48.58 -5.54 9.68
CA GLY A 703 -49.63 -6.42 9.13
C GLY A 703 -50.28 -5.89 7.86
N GLY A 704 -49.50 -5.24 6.99
CA GLY A 704 -50.06 -4.62 5.78
C GLY A 704 -49.07 -4.59 4.62
N PHE A 705 -48.56 -5.76 4.20
CA PHE A 705 -47.88 -5.92 2.92
C PHE A 705 -48.07 -7.35 2.40
N VAL A 706 -49.24 -7.64 1.84
CA VAL A 706 -49.39 -8.63 0.77
C VAL A 706 -50.01 -7.89 -0.41
N GLY A 707 -49.30 -7.88 -1.53
CA GLY A 707 -49.60 -7.07 -2.70
C GLY A 707 -50.88 -7.48 -3.41
N LEU A 708 -51.65 -6.46 -3.77
CA LEU A 708 -52.66 -6.46 -4.82
C LEU A 708 -51.96 -6.55 -6.19
N ALA A 709 -52.15 -7.63 -6.94
CA ALA A 709 -52.19 -7.66 -8.41
C ALA A 709 -52.36 -9.09 -8.96
N ALA A 710 -53.59 -9.47 -9.28
CA ALA A 710 -53.92 -10.33 -10.43
C ALA A 710 -55.40 -10.14 -10.77
N GLY A 711 -55.68 -9.54 -11.92
CA GLY A 711 -57.03 -9.33 -12.43
C GLY A 711 -57.57 -10.51 -13.25
N LEU A 712 -58.90 -10.59 -13.26
CA LEU A 712 -59.80 -11.17 -14.28
C LEU A 712 -59.77 -12.71 -14.49
N LYS A 713 -60.80 -13.40 -13.96
CA LYS A 713 -61.87 -14.03 -14.78
C LYS A 713 -63.01 -14.59 -13.90
N ALA A 714 -64.21 -14.52 -14.48
CA ALA A 714 -65.51 -14.80 -13.89
C ALA A 714 -65.74 -16.25 -13.42
N LYS A 715 -66.49 -16.42 -12.33
CA LYS A 715 -67.82 -17.08 -12.31
C LYS A 715 -68.38 -17.11 -10.88
N SER A 716 -69.64 -16.71 -10.78
CA SER A 716 -70.52 -16.85 -9.62
C SER A 716 -70.67 -18.30 -9.17
N VAL A 717 -70.54 -18.61 -7.87
CA VAL A 717 -71.37 -19.61 -7.15
C VAL A 717 -71.44 -19.24 -5.66
N THR A 718 -72.63 -19.48 -5.13
CA THR A 718 -73.33 -19.09 -3.91
C THR A 718 -72.96 -19.92 -2.66
N LEU A 719 -73.42 -19.42 -1.50
CA LEU A 719 -73.60 -20.05 -0.17
C LEU A 719 -72.38 -20.12 0.76
N LYS A 720 -72.42 -19.97 2.09
CA LYS A 720 -73.34 -19.54 3.18
C LYS A 720 -72.93 -20.42 4.38
N SER A 721 -72.82 -19.81 5.57
CA SER A 721 -72.92 -20.47 6.89
C SER A 721 -71.72 -21.36 7.31
N LYS A 722 -71.32 -21.52 8.57
CA LYS A 722 -71.70 -21.01 9.90
C LYS A 722 -70.68 -21.65 10.88
N LEU A 723 -70.48 -21.01 12.04
CA LEU A 723 -70.07 -21.58 13.35
C LEU A 723 -68.73 -22.37 13.39
N ASN A 724 -67.67 -21.92 14.08
CA ASN A 724 -67.54 -21.61 15.51
C ASN A 724 -68.24 -22.57 16.46
N ASP A 725 -67.43 -23.29 17.24
CA ASP A 725 -67.62 -23.90 18.57
C ASP A 725 -67.07 -25.35 18.54
N CYS A 726 -66.30 -25.87 19.49
CA CYS A 726 -65.64 -25.40 20.71
C CYS A 726 -65.07 -26.70 21.33
N VAL A 727 -63.87 -26.66 21.97
CA VAL A 727 -63.58 -27.35 23.26
C VAL A 727 -63.57 -28.91 23.22
N THR A 728 -62.56 -29.68 23.64
CA THR A 728 -61.48 -29.56 24.65
C THR A 728 -60.56 -30.78 24.52
N GLN A 729 -59.24 -30.61 24.64
CA GLN A 729 -58.44 -31.22 25.72
C GLN A 729 -57.07 -30.53 25.80
#